data_AF-A0A3B8SP69-F1
#
_entry.id   AF-A0A3B8SP69-F1
#
_cell.length_a   1.000
_cell.length_b   1.000
_cell.length_c   1.000
_cell.angle_alpha   90.00
_cell.angle_beta   90.00
_cell.angle_gamma   90.00
#
_symmetry.space_group_name_H-M   'P 1'
#
loop_
_entity.id
_entity.type
_entity.pdbx_description
1 polymer ?
#
loop_
_entity_poly.entity_id
_entity_poly.type
_entity_poly.pdbx_seq_one_letter_code
_entity_poly.pdbx_strand_id
1 'polypeptide(L)'
;MRRRNDAGKIWLYICRNCVSSEQEFAGSYTAVWKDTLKYIIGVDNVVDRFSLALMTKDKEAIDALYKTIDLNAYQKELLNELLERNNELLYTLNPFVLDPKYDFLMPVIDELVVDKIIQDKLLSLNEYELSILKRITEYCISYGVNPNRIISLIITNMGCSIVPGRNSEELLNKEEKFLKLLQDYEENGGLINDEMIANIAIILKTGICIPEVIDELINYNQVLKDLLKEQIEDEELDFSELKENLMWILFSIKLREVKYFINAFNVDGAGKEDYTSHGFIELLAMKMLYETEDVDKLKEIAREIINNPYYKINLFNNNLIEENLLLIYARAFNKCRPNFDNSNIIRSVDGINFYDAGVDFYAIGKVLGAFSCDGRNDVNYCEEWNDNRYRSHVNAVSLIRNDNLAFAEQDGKLHVKLGFLDFDEKMLLGGGVKDVNSTPDSIDMSVKIYSKLYYPSEFVDNTREWHNELDYERKDSSITAKHFKKNPDYIIIDQEVEDINFLSEDKKREYEELVNMSIKAAKDFGNIPILVINREKIAKHEMDVIRRKLDEYYVTYDFLLLKRIITRLNNNRNGCRGVQHKYIREKYFSNTYYQQIFSEIDGIILEEHRSKLEELIDSEIKKMARCVYDDTTLDLPHELKQNGSELSAKKD
;
A
#
# COMPACT_ATOMS: atom_id res chain seq x y z
N MET A 1 -32.21 -7.32 -0.36
CA MET A 1 -31.08 -7.97 -1.08
C MET A 1 -31.54 -9.30 -1.63
N ARG A 2 -30.97 -9.76 -2.74
CA ARG A 2 -31.23 -11.09 -3.29
C ARG A 2 -30.23 -12.09 -2.71
N ARG A 3 -30.73 -13.09 -1.99
CA ARG A 3 -29.90 -14.23 -1.53
C ARG A 3 -29.42 -15.02 -2.74
N ARG A 4 -28.16 -15.44 -2.74
CA ARG A 4 -27.49 -16.09 -3.89
C ARG A 4 -27.16 -17.56 -3.61
N ASN A 5 -28.04 -18.22 -2.86
CA ASN A 5 -27.82 -19.58 -2.34
C ASN A 5 -27.55 -20.62 -3.43
N ASP A 6 -28.28 -20.55 -4.55
CA ASP A 6 -28.11 -21.54 -5.62
C ASP A 6 -26.79 -21.34 -6.37
N ALA A 7 -26.42 -20.10 -6.69
CA ALA A 7 -25.10 -19.79 -7.23
C ALA A 7 -23.99 -20.21 -6.25
N GLY A 8 -24.17 -20.02 -4.94
CA GLY A 8 -23.22 -20.46 -3.92
C GLY A 8 -23.08 -21.98 -3.81
N LYS A 9 -24.15 -22.75 -4.01
CA LYS A 9 -24.07 -24.22 -4.12
C LYS A 9 -23.25 -24.63 -5.36
N ILE A 10 -23.47 -23.96 -6.48
CA ILE A 10 -22.70 -24.21 -7.72
C ILE A 10 -21.23 -23.84 -7.54
N TRP A 11 -20.91 -22.71 -6.90
CA TRP A 11 -19.54 -22.35 -6.53
C TRP A 11 -18.85 -23.46 -5.73
N LEU A 12 -19.47 -23.92 -4.64
CA LEU A 12 -18.93 -25.01 -3.82
C LEU A 12 -18.78 -26.32 -4.61
N TYR A 13 -19.71 -26.60 -5.51
CA TYR A 13 -19.63 -27.76 -6.39
C TYR A 13 -18.42 -27.66 -7.34
N ILE A 14 -18.22 -26.51 -7.98
CA ILE A 14 -17.06 -26.26 -8.86
C ILE A 14 -15.75 -26.43 -8.09
N CYS A 15 -15.63 -25.81 -6.91
CA CYS A 15 -14.42 -25.92 -6.09
C CYS A 15 -14.08 -27.36 -5.70
N ARG A 16 -15.07 -28.25 -5.56
CA ARG A 16 -14.89 -29.66 -5.16
C ARG A 16 -14.64 -30.61 -6.33
N ASN A 17 -15.17 -30.29 -7.51
CA ASN A 17 -15.26 -31.25 -8.61
C ASN A 17 -14.50 -30.83 -9.88
N CYS A 18 -14.14 -29.55 -10.02
CA CYS A 18 -13.36 -29.07 -11.16
C CYS A 18 -11.87 -29.06 -10.83
N VAL A 19 -11.04 -29.33 -11.84
CA VAL A 19 -9.60 -29.20 -11.72
C VAL A 19 -9.26 -27.72 -11.63
N SER A 20 -8.44 -27.36 -10.64
CA SER A 20 -7.80 -26.06 -10.57
C SER A 20 -6.29 -26.19 -10.77
N SER A 21 -5.70 -25.13 -11.33
CA SER A 21 -4.25 -25.03 -11.55
C SER A 21 -3.85 -23.57 -11.47
N GLU A 22 -2.63 -23.32 -11.01
CA GLU A 22 -2.06 -21.98 -11.02
C GLU A 22 -1.70 -21.55 -12.45
N GLN A 23 -2.29 -20.46 -12.92
CA GLN A 23 -2.13 -19.91 -14.26
C GLN A 23 -2.17 -18.38 -14.22
N GLU A 24 -1.57 -17.75 -15.23
CA GLU A 24 -1.71 -16.30 -15.43
C GLU A 24 -3.14 -15.95 -15.91
N PHE A 25 -3.84 -15.16 -15.12
CA PHE A 25 -5.20 -14.67 -15.38
C PHE A 25 -5.30 -13.18 -15.08
N ALA A 26 -5.73 -12.38 -16.06
CA ALA A 26 -5.73 -10.91 -15.97
C ALA A 26 -4.40 -10.38 -15.42
N GLY A 27 -3.30 -11.00 -15.87
CA GLY A 27 -1.96 -10.64 -15.46
C GLY A 27 -1.50 -11.03 -14.05
N SER A 28 -2.20 -11.90 -13.33
CA SER A 28 -1.69 -12.48 -12.07
C SER A 28 -1.66 -13.99 -12.16
N TYR A 29 -0.61 -14.62 -11.60
CA TYR A 29 -0.65 -16.05 -11.34
C TYR A 29 -1.63 -16.34 -10.21
N THR A 30 -2.58 -17.23 -10.46
CA THR A 30 -3.64 -17.53 -9.50
C THR A 30 -4.31 -18.86 -9.83
N ALA A 31 -5.05 -19.42 -8.88
CA ALA A 31 -5.86 -20.61 -9.11
C ALA A 31 -6.98 -20.30 -10.13
N VAL A 32 -6.95 -21.01 -11.25
CA VAL A 32 -7.99 -21.00 -12.29
C VAL A 32 -8.67 -22.36 -12.32
N TRP A 33 -10.01 -22.37 -12.24
CA TRP A 33 -10.82 -23.58 -12.39
C TRP A 33 -11.21 -23.74 -13.85
N LYS A 34 -11.07 -24.96 -14.38
CA LYS A 34 -11.37 -25.29 -15.78
C LYS A 34 -12.69 -26.04 -15.93
N ASP A 35 -13.21 -26.04 -17.16
CA ASP A 35 -14.43 -26.75 -17.57
C ASP A 35 -15.67 -26.37 -16.73
N THR A 36 -15.74 -25.10 -16.31
CA THR A 36 -16.77 -24.62 -15.38
C THR A 36 -18.07 -24.23 -16.09
N LEU A 37 -18.00 -23.88 -17.38
CA LEU A 37 -19.12 -23.36 -18.18
C LEU A 37 -20.37 -24.25 -18.11
N LYS A 38 -20.21 -25.58 -18.13
CA LYS A 38 -21.33 -26.55 -18.07
C LYS A 38 -22.15 -26.45 -16.79
N TYR A 39 -21.54 -26.00 -15.69
CA TYR A 39 -22.23 -25.78 -14.42
C TYR A 39 -22.80 -24.36 -14.35
N ILE A 40 -22.06 -23.39 -14.88
CA ILE A 40 -22.42 -21.97 -14.90
C ILE A 40 -23.71 -21.75 -15.71
N ILE A 41 -23.84 -22.35 -16.90
CA ILE A 41 -25.03 -22.21 -17.75
C ILE A 41 -26.30 -22.73 -17.04
N GLY A 42 -26.15 -23.68 -16.11
CA GLY A 42 -27.25 -24.23 -15.32
C GLY A 42 -27.81 -23.30 -14.25
N VAL A 43 -27.22 -22.11 -14.03
CA VAL A 43 -27.72 -21.10 -13.10
C VAL A 43 -28.73 -20.21 -13.81
N ASP A 44 -29.92 -19.98 -13.28
CA ASP A 44 -30.97 -19.23 -13.99
C ASP A 44 -30.63 -17.75 -14.19
N ASN A 45 -30.07 -17.11 -13.15
CA ASN A 45 -29.77 -15.68 -13.18
C ASN A 45 -28.45 -15.40 -13.92
N VAL A 46 -28.53 -14.65 -15.03
CA VAL A 46 -27.35 -14.31 -15.86
C VAL A 46 -26.29 -13.50 -15.10
N VAL A 47 -26.67 -12.66 -14.15
CA VAL A 47 -25.74 -11.89 -13.31
C VAL A 47 -24.89 -12.84 -12.47
N ASP A 48 -25.50 -13.91 -11.95
CA ASP A 48 -24.80 -14.95 -11.19
C ASP A 48 -23.89 -15.80 -12.06
N ARG A 49 -24.26 -16.02 -13.33
CA ARG A 49 -23.39 -16.71 -14.29
C ARG A 49 -22.08 -15.97 -14.46
N PHE A 50 -22.13 -14.65 -14.67
CA PHE A 50 -20.94 -13.81 -14.79
C PHE A 50 -20.11 -13.81 -13.51
N SER A 51 -20.74 -13.62 -12.35
CA SER A 51 -20.04 -13.72 -11.06
C SER A 51 -19.30 -15.05 -10.89
N LEU A 52 -19.94 -16.18 -11.20
CA LEU A 52 -19.30 -17.50 -11.12
C LEU A 52 -18.12 -17.62 -12.09
N ALA A 53 -18.29 -17.17 -13.34
CA ALA A 53 -17.22 -17.22 -14.34
C ALA A 53 -16.00 -16.38 -13.92
N LEU A 54 -16.24 -15.18 -13.39
CA LEU A 54 -15.19 -14.26 -12.92
C LEU A 54 -14.47 -14.77 -11.66
N MET A 55 -15.21 -15.40 -10.73
CA MET A 55 -14.63 -15.99 -9.50
C MET A 55 -13.85 -17.27 -9.79
N THR A 56 -14.31 -18.09 -10.74
CA THR A 56 -13.61 -19.31 -11.19
C THR A 56 -12.44 -18.99 -12.12
N LYS A 57 -12.41 -17.78 -12.69
CA LYS A 57 -11.36 -17.29 -13.58
C LYS A 57 -11.23 -18.13 -14.87
N ASP A 58 -12.33 -18.75 -15.27
CA ASP A 58 -12.40 -19.58 -16.47
C ASP A 58 -12.61 -18.68 -17.71
N LYS A 59 -11.53 -18.38 -18.44
CA LYS A 59 -11.56 -17.49 -19.62
C LYS A 59 -12.56 -17.98 -20.68
N GLU A 60 -12.67 -19.29 -20.90
CA GLU A 60 -13.60 -19.84 -21.89
C GLU A 60 -15.05 -19.59 -21.47
N ALA A 61 -15.35 -19.75 -20.18
CA ALA A 61 -16.67 -19.45 -19.66
C ALA A 61 -17.02 -17.95 -19.75
N ILE A 62 -16.07 -17.08 -19.42
CA ILE A 62 -16.22 -15.62 -19.52
C ILE A 62 -16.48 -15.21 -20.97
N ASP A 63 -15.65 -15.66 -21.91
CA ASP A 63 -15.79 -15.34 -23.34
C ASP A 63 -17.12 -15.84 -23.91
N ALA A 64 -17.57 -17.03 -23.48
CA ALA A 64 -18.86 -17.58 -23.90
C ALA A 64 -20.03 -16.71 -23.41
N LEU A 65 -19.99 -16.21 -22.17
CA LEU A 65 -21.02 -15.35 -21.62
C LEU A 65 -21.06 -13.99 -22.34
N TYR A 66 -19.91 -13.34 -22.56
CA TYR A 66 -19.84 -12.06 -23.29
C TYR A 66 -20.33 -12.16 -24.74
N LYS A 67 -20.22 -13.33 -25.39
CA LYS A 67 -20.81 -13.55 -26.74
C LYS A 67 -22.33 -13.61 -26.75
N THR A 68 -22.96 -13.83 -25.60
CA THR A 68 -24.41 -14.08 -25.50
C THR A 68 -25.16 -13.00 -24.73
N ILE A 69 -24.46 -12.08 -24.07
CA ILE A 69 -25.09 -11.00 -23.32
C ILE A 69 -25.65 -9.93 -24.25
N ASP A 70 -26.84 -9.42 -23.90
CA ASP A 70 -27.43 -8.27 -24.55
C ASP A 70 -27.26 -7.02 -23.67
N LEU A 71 -26.37 -6.13 -24.11
CA LEU A 71 -26.09 -4.85 -23.43
C LEU A 71 -26.82 -3.70 -24.13
N ASN A 72 -27.37 -2.78 -23.34
CA ASN A 72 -27.98 -1.57 -23.89
C ASN A 72 -26.91 -0.61 -24.45
N ALA A 73 -27.34 0.46 -25.12
CA ALA A 73 -26.42 1.40 -25.78
C ALA A 73 -25.46 2.09 -24.79
N TYR A 74 -25.97 2.49 -23.63
CA TYR A 74 -25.19 3.12 -22.57
C TYR A 74 -24.09 2.18 -22.04
N GLN A 75 -24.46 0.93 -21.73
CA GLN A 75 -23.52 -0.10 -21.28
C GLN A 75 -22.42 -0.38 -22.31
N LYS A 76 -22.77 -0.42 -23.60
CA LYS A 76 -21.81 -0.63 -24.69
C LYS A 76 -20.82 0.53 -24.81
N GLU A 77 -21.31 1.75 -24.69
CA GLU A 77 -20.47 2.96 -24.73
C GLU A 77 -19.48 2.97 -23.57
N LEU A 78 -19.96 2.80 -22.34
CA LEU A 78 -19.11 2.76 -21.15
C LEU A 78 -18.11 1.58 -21.17
N LEU A 79 -18.56 0.40 -21.63
CA LEU A 79 -17.66 -0.75 -21.79
C LEU A 79 -16.52 -0.44 -22.77
N ASN A 80 -16.82 0.21 -23.90
CA ASN A 80 -15.79 0.57 -24.88
C ASN A 80 -14.79 1.58 -24.29
N GLU A 81 -15.27 2.60 -23.57
CA GLU A 81 -14.41 3.58 -22.90
C GLU A 81 -13.46 2.91 -21.89
N LEU A 82 -13.98 1.97 -21.09
CA LEU A 82 -13.17 1.25 -20.12
C LEU A 82 -12.18 0.28 -20.79
N LEU A 83 -12.55 -0.33 -21.92
CA LEU A 83 -11.65 -1.19 -22.71
C LEU A 83 -10.50 -0.42 -23.38
N GLU A 84 -10.67 0.86 -23.67
CA GLU A 84 -9.56 1.73 -24.12
C GLU A 84 -8.49 1.85 -23.03
N ARG A 85 -8.89 1.83 -21.75
CA ARG A 85 -8.00 1.90 -20.58
C ARG A 85 -7.44 0.53 -20.17
N ASN A 86 -8.27 -0.52 -20.28
CA ASN A 86 -7.92 -1.88 -19.89
C ASN A 86 -8.47 -2.93 -20.89
N ASN A 87 -7.63 -3.47 -21.77
CA ASN A 87 -8.01 -4.51 -22.73
C ASN A 87 -8.29 -5.89 -22.09
N GLU A 88 -7.85 -6.13 -20.85
CA GLU A 88 -8.13 -7.36 -20.08
C GLU A 88 -9.38 -7.21 -19.18
N LEU A 89 -10.06 -6.07 -19.22
CA LEU A 89 -11.19 -5.74 -18.36
C LEU A 89 -12.29 -6.79 -18.36
N LEU A 90 -12.56 -7.43 -19.50
CA LEU A 90 -13.60 -8.45 -19.60
C LEU A 90 -13.37 -9.62 -18.63
N TYR A 91 -12.13 -9.87 -18.22
CA TYR A 91 -11.77 -10.93 -17.28
C TYR A 91 -12.00 -10.55 -15.80
N THR A 92 -12.31 -9.29 -15.51
CA THR A 92 -12.59 -8.80 -14.15
C THR A 92 -13.97 -8.15 -14.02
N LEU A 93 -14.58 -7.73 -15.13
CA LEU A 93 -15.84 -7.01 -15.15
C LEU A 93 -17.05 -7.94 -15.23
N ASN A 94 -18.00 -7.75 -14.32
CA ASN A 94 -19.37 -8.18 -14.49
C ASN A 94 -20.16 -7.06 -15.18
N PRO A 95 -20.56 -7.20 -16.46
CA PRO A 95 -21.06 -6.07 -17.25
C PRO A 95 -22.39 -5.49 -16.74
N PHE A 96 -23.08 -6.19 -15.83
CA PHE A 96 -24.28 -5.68 -15.18
C PHE A 96 -24.01 -4.53 -14.21
N VAL A 97 -22.76 -4.30 -13.77
CA VAL A 97 -22.42 -3.09 -12.99
C VAL A 97 -22.39 -1.82 -13.84
N LEU A 98 -22.45 -1.95 -15.18
CA LEU A 98 -22.50 -0.81 -16.10
C LEU A 98 -23.93 -0.35 -16.42
N ASP A 99 -24.95 -0.96 -15.80
CA ASP A 99 -26.34 -0.53 -16.00
C ASP A 99 -26.56 0.91 -15.50
N PRO A 100 -27.37 1.75 -16.18
CA PRO A 100 -27.61 3.15 -15.79
C PRO A 100 -27.98 3.39 -14.33
N LYS A 101 -28.58 2.39 -13.66
CA LYS A 101 -28.91 2.52 -12.24
C LYS A 101 -27.68 2.61 -11.32
N TYR A 102 -26.49 2.22 -11.80
CA TYR A 102 -25.22 2.29 -11.08
C TYR A 102 -24.38 3.53 -11.42
N ASP A 103 -24.87 4.46 -12.26
CA ASP A 103 -24.11 5.62 -12.75
C ASP A 103 -23.56 6.54 -11.66
N PHE A 104 -24.17 6.51 -10.46
CA PHE A 104 -23.67 7.25 -9.30
C PHE A 104 -22.29 6.75 -8.82
N LEU A 105 -21.83 5.57 -9.27
CA LEU A 105 -20.52 4.98 -8.99
C LEU A 105 -19.46 5.36 -10.03
N MET A 106 -19.78 6.17 -11.05
CA MET A 106 -18.80 6.64 -12.03
C MET A 106 -17.52 7.27 -11.43
N PRO A 107 -17.56 8.01 -10.29
CA PRO A 107 -16.36 8.54 -9.67
C PRO A 107 -15.34 7.49 -9.19
N VAL A 108 -15.74 6.22 -9.07
CA VAL A 108 -14.94 5.09 -8.54
C VAL A 108 -14.96 3.88 -9.48
N ILE A 109 -15.34 4.10 -10.75
CA ILE A 109 -15.58 3.00 -11.69
C ILE A 109 -14.28 2.25 -12.01
N ASP A 110 -13.16 2.94 -12.11
CA ASP A 110 -11.87 2.33 -12.49
C ASP A 110 -11.42 1.30 -11.43
N GLU A 111 -11.74 1.53 -10.15
CA GLU A 111 -11.48 0.63 -9.03
C GLU A 111 -12.56 -0.45 -8.89
N LEU A 112 -13.84 -0.10 -9.09
CA LEU A 112 -14.95 -1.04 -9.00
C LEU A 112 -14.82 -2.18 -10.02
N VAL A 113 -14.46 -1.88 -11.26
CA VAL A 113 -14.47 -2.87 -12.37
C VAL A 113 -13.35 -3.90 -12.32
N VAL A 114 -12.36 -3.69 -11.46
CA VAL A 114 -11.33 -4.68 -11.16
C VAL A 114 -11.73 -5.54 -9.95
N ASP A 115 -12.45 -4.99 -8.96
CA ASP A 115 -12.86 -5.71 -7.75
C ASP A 115 -14.08 -6.61 -7.94
N LYS A 116 -13.81 -7.87 -8.30
CA LYS A 116 -14.85 -8.87 -8.50
C LYS A 116 -15.72 -9.13 -7.27
N ILE A 117 -15.18 -9.02 -6.05
CA ILE A 117 -15.91 -9.36 -4.82
C ILE A 117 -16.90 -8.25 -4.49
N ILE A 118 -16.49 -6.99 -4.65
CA ILE A 118 -17.37 -5.84 -4.46
C ILE A 118 -18.43 -5.81 -5.55
N GLN A 119 -18.09 -6.06 -6.83
CA GLN A 119 -19.08 -6.21 -7.90
C GLN A 119 -20.10 -7.31 -7.58
N ASP A 120 -19.62 -8.47 -7.12
CA ASP A 120 -20.46 -9.61 -6.74
C ASP A 120 -21.48 -9.24 -5.64
N LYS A 121 -21.03 -8.53 -4.62
CA LYS A 121 -21.89 -8.08 -3.52
C LYS A 121 -22.85 -6.95 -3.94
N LEU A 122 -22.38 -5.98 -4.72
CA LEU A 122 -23.18 -4.88 -5.27
C LEU A 122 -24.36 -5.38 -6.11
N LEU A 123 -24.11 -6.40 -6.93
CA LEU A 123 -25.12 -6.99 -7.82
C LEU A 123 -26.17 -7.86 -7.09
N SER A 124 -26.03 -8.03 -5.79
CA SER A 124 -27.05 -8.66 -4.93
C SER A 124 -28.08 -7.66 -4.39
N LEU A 125 -27.81 -6.36 -4.45
CA LEU A 125 -28.67 -5.33 -3.86
C LEU A 125 -29.96 -5.17 -4.66
N ASN A 126 -31.07 -4.94 -3.96
CA ASN A 126 -32.34 -4.56 -4.58
C ASN A 126 -32.40 -3.04 -4.86
N GLU A 127 -33.45 -2.58 -5.53
CA GLU A 127 -33.58 -1.18 -5.93
C GLU A 127 -33.58 -0.19 -4.75
N TYR A 128 -34.21 -0.57 -3.63
CA TYR A 128 -34.24 0.28 -2.43
C TYR A 128 -32.86 0.39 -1.78
N GLU A 129 -32.17 -0.73 -1.59
CA GLU A 129 -30.79 -0.78 -1.10
C GLU A 129 -29.84 0.04 -1.96
N LEU A 130 -29.97 -0.09 -3.29
CA LEU A 130 -29.18 0.69 -4.22
C LEU A 130 -29.47 2.19 -4.11
N SER A 131 -30.74 2.56 -3.89
CA SER A 131 -31.12 3.96 -3.68
C SER A 131 -30.49 4.56 -2.42
N ILE A 132 -30.36 3.79 -1.34
CA ILE A 132 -29.67 4.22 -0.12
C ILE A 132 -28.17 4.37 -0.39
N LEU A 133 -27.55 3.37 -1.03
CA LEU A 133 -26.13 3.43 -1.40
C LEU A 133 -25.82 4.66 -2.30
N LYS A 134 -26.70 4.96 -3.25
CA LYS A 134 -26.61 6.15 -4.11
C LYS A 134 -26.59 7.44 -3.29
N ARG A 135 -27.54 7.61 -2.37
CA ARG A 135 -27.65 8.82 -1.53
C ARG A 135 -26.44 8.98 -0.62
N ILE A 136 -25.90 7.88 -0.10
CA ILE A 136 -24.65 7.88 0.69
C ILE A 136 -23.47 8.31 -0.19
N THR A 137 -23.38 7.79 -1.41
CA THR A 137 -22.31 8.13 -2.35
C THR A 137 -22.35 9.61 -2.71
N GLU A 138 -23.54 10.12 -3.05
CA GLU A 138 -23.78 11.54 -3.34
C GLU A 138 -23.46 12.43 -2.13
N TYR A 139 -23.81 11.99 -0.91
CA TYR A 139 -23.46 12.67 0.34
C TYR A 139 -21.93 12.73 0.55
N CYS A 140 -21.20 11.64 0.34
CA CYS A 140 -19.72 11.69 0.40
C CYS A 140 -19.13 12.70 -0.59
N ILE A 141 -19.60 12.67 -1.84
CA ILE A 141 -19.13 13.55 -2.92
C ILE A 141 -19.45 15.01 -2.61
N SER A 142 -20.63 15.32 -2.08
CA SER A 142 -21.01 16.71 -1.74
C SER A 142 -20.14 17.33 -0.65
N TYR A 143 -19.49 16.51 0.18
CA TYR A 143 -18.51 16.92 1.18
C TYR A 143 -17.05 16.87 0.67
N GLY A 144 -16.83 16.53 -0.60
CA GLY A 144 -15.50 16.44 -1.20
C GLY A 144 -14.66 15.25 -0.73
N VAL A 145 -15.31 14.23 -0.15
CA VAL A 145 -14.66 13.01 0.36
C VAL A 145 -14.69 11.94 -0.75
N ASN A 146 -13.56 11.23 -0.94
CA ASN A 146 -13.55 10.10 -1.85
C ASN A 146 -14.45 8.97 -1.30
N PRO A 147 -15.54 8.60 -1.99
CA PRO A 147 -16.51 7.65 -1.45
C PRO A 147 -15.96 6.21 -1.41
N ASN A 148 -14.92 5.89 -2.18
CA ASN A 148 -14.48 4.53 -2.49
C ASN A 148 -14.41 3.60 -1.26
N ARG A 149 -13.67 4.00 -0.22
CA ARG A 149 -13.54 3.20 1.02
C ARG A 149 -14.84 3.07 1.82
N ILE A 150 -15.66 4.11 1.85
CA ILE A 150 -16.93 4.09 2.60
C ILE A 150 -17.90 3.13 1.92
N ILE A 151 -18.07 3.27 0.61
CA ILE A 151 -19.02 2.46 -0.16
C ILE A 151 -18.55 1.01 -0.28
N SER A 152 -17.25 0.72 -0.42
CA SER A 152 -16.75 -0.66 -0.48
C SER A 152 -17.04 -1.41 0.83
N LEU A 153 -16.87 -0.76 1.98
CA LEU A 153 -17.20 -1.33 3.29
C LEU A 153 -18.69 -1.55 3.46
N ILE A 154 -19.51 -0.58 3.05
CA ILE A 154 -20.97 -0.70 3.08
C ILE A 154 -21.43 -1.86 2.18
N ILE A 155 -20.97 -1.92 0.93
CA ILE A 155 -21.26 -3.02 0.00
C ILE A 155 -20.78 -4.36 0.58
N THR A 156 -19.62 -4.39 1.24
CA THR A 156 -19.09 -5.60 1.88
C THR A 156 -20.02 -6.15 2.95
N ASN A 157 -20.58 -5.26 3.77
CA ASN A 157 -21.47 -5.63 4.86
C ASN A 157 -22.88 -6.00 4.34
N MET A 158 -23.48 -5.12 3.53
CA MET A 158 -24.87 -5.27 3.07
C MET A 158 -25.05 -6.23 1.89
N GLY A 159 -24.00 -6.55 1.13
CA GLY A 159 -24.11 -7.36 -0.06
C GLY A 159 -23.92 -8.86 0.20
N CYS A 160 -24.75 -9.68 -0.45
CA CYS A 160 -24.63 -11.14 -0.46
C CYS A 160 -23.72 -11.62 -1.60
N SER A 161 -22.64 -12.32 -1.25
CA SER A 161 -21.71 -12.92 -2.21
C SER A 161 -22.12 -14.34 -2.61
N ILE A 162 -21.75 -14.75 -3.83
CA ILE A 162 -21.83 -16.16 -4.23
C ILE A 162 -20.85 -17.05 -3.47
N VAL A 163 -19.79 -16.50 -2.87
CA VAL A 163 -18.81 -17.25 -2.08
C VAL A 163 -19.35 -17.34 -0.65
N PRO A 164 -19.89 -18.49 -0.18
CA PRO A 164 -20.64 -18.53 1.08
C PRO A 164 -19.83 -18.13 2.31
N GLY A 165 -18.52 -18.41 2.30
CA GLY A 165 -17.61 -18.01 3.38
C GLY A 165 -17.35 -16.49 3.49
N ARG A 166 -17.88 -15.68 2.56
CA ARG A 166 -17.80 -14.20 2.59
C ARG A 166 -19.13 -13.55 3.00
N ASN A 167 -20.08 -14.33 3.49
CA ASN A 167 -21.38 -13.85 3.98
C ASN A 167 -21.45 -13.97 5.51
N SER A 168 -21.91 -12.92 6.17
CA SER A 168 -22.27 -12.96 7.59
C SER A 168 -23.80 -12.96 7.69
N GLU A 169 -24.41 -14.14 7.82
CA GLU A 169 -25.87 -14.26 7.86
C GLU A 169 -26.51 -13.45 8.99
N GLU A 170 -25.85 -13.38 10.15
CA GLU A 170 -26.32 -12.56 11.27
C GLU A 170 -26.38 -11.07 10.90
N LEU A 171 -25.30 -10.55 10.30
CA LEU A 171 -25.21 -9.15 9.89
C LEU A 171 -26.21 -8.83 8.78
N LEU A 172 -26.26 -9.66 7.73
CA LEU A 172 -27.20 -9.51 6.62
C LEU A 172 -28.65 -9.46 7.11
N ASN A 173 -29.01 -10.32 8.08
CA ASN A 173 -30.36 -10.32 8.66
C ASN A 173 -30.66 -9.05 9.47
N LYS A 174 -29.68 -8.51 10.20
CA LYS A 174 -29.83 -7.26 10.95
C LYS A 174 -29.99 -6.07 10.00
N GLU A 175 -29.17 -6.00 8.95
CA GLU A 175 -29.22 -4.94 7.94
C GLU A 175 -30.50 -5.01 7.10
N GLU A 176 -30.96 -6.20 6.72
CA GLU A 176 -32.22 -6.38 5.99
C GLU A 176 -33.43 -5.84 6.79
N LYS A 177 -33.48 -6.08 8.11
CA LYS A 177 -34.51 -5.52 8.99
C LYS A 177 -34.42 -4.00 9.07
N PHE A 178 -33.21 -3.46 9.25
CA PHE A 178 -32.98 -2.02 9.32
C PHE A 178 -33.38 -1.31 8.01
N LEU A 179 -33.00 -1.87 6.86
CA LEU A 179 -33.38 -1.33 5.56
C LEU A 179 -34.89 -1.40 5.34
N LYS A 180 -35.55 -2.47 5.81
CA LYS A 180 -37.02 -2.57 5.75
C LYS A 180 -37.71 -1.50 6.60
N LEU A 181 -37.19 -1.24 7.80
CA LEU A 181 -37.65 -0.15 8.67
C LEU A 181 -37.55 1.21 7.95
N LEU A 182 -36.42 1.49 7.28
CA LEU A 182 -36.26 2.72 6.49
C LEU A 182 -37.27 2.80 5.34
N GLN A 183 -37.47 1.69 4.63
CA GLN A 183 -38.39 1.63 3.50
C GLN A 183 -39.82 1.92 3.95
N ASP A 184 -40.27 1.28 5.04
CA ASP A 184 -41.61 1.48 5.59
C ASP A 184 -41.80 2.93 6.06
N TYR A 185 -40.75 3.58 6.57
CA TYR A 185 -40.80 4.99 6.95
C TYR A 185 -41.05 5.92 5.75
N GLU A 186 -40.31 5.74 4.65
CA GLU A 186 -40.49 6.55 3.44
C GLU A 186 -41.85 6.27 2.76
N GLU A 187 -42.29 5.00 2.73
CA GLU A 187 -43.62 4.62 2.21
C GLU A 187 -44.78 5.27 3.00
N ASN A 188 -44.57 5.58 4.28
CA ASN A 188 -45.51 6.29 5.14
C ASN A 188 -45.34 7.83 5.12
N GLY A 189 -44.57 8.37 4.16
CA GLY A 189 -44.36 9.81 3.98
C GLY A 189 -43.23 10.40 4.83
N GLY A 190 -42.43 9.57 5.48
CA GLY A 190 -41.19 9.97 6.13
C GLY A 190 -40.17 10.51 5.12
N LEU A 191 -39.32 11.43 5.57
CA LEU A 191 -38.25 12.00 4.75
C LEU A 191 -36.91 11.71 5.41
N ILE A 192 -36.08 10.90 4.74
CA ILE A 192 -34.69 10.73 5.15
C ILE A 192 -33.92 11.99 4.72
N ASN A 193 -33.36 12.75 5.67
CA ASN A 193 -32.54 13.93 5.41
C ASN A 193 -31.04 13.60 5.44
N ASP A 194 -30.17 14.58 5.21
CA ASP A 194 -28.72 14.40 5.17
C ASP A 194 -28.13 13.89 6.50
N GLU A 195 -28.66 14.34 7.65
CA GLU A 195 -28.22 13.84 8.97
C GLU A 195 -28.59 12.37 9.16
N MET A 196 -29.78 11.96 8.72
CA MET A 196 -30.17 10.55 8.70
C MET A 196 -29.31 9.74 7.73
N ILE A 197 -28.98 10.27 6.54
CA ILE A 197 -28.08 9.59 5.59
C ILE A 197 -26.70 9.35 6.19
N ALA A 198 -26.12 10.33 6.87
CA ALA A 198 -24.85 10.17 7.57
C ALA A 198 -24.93 9.06 8.64
N ASN A 199 -25.99 9.05 9.45
CA ASN A 199 -26.21 8.01 10.46
C ASN A 199 -26.42 6.62 9.83
N ILE A 200 -27.22 6.51 8.76
CA ILE A 200 -27.43 5.27 8.01
C ILE A 200 -26.10 4.74 7.49
N ALA A 201 -25.25 5.60 6.91
CA ALA A 201 -23.94 5.21 6.41
C ALA A 201 -23.03 4.69 7.54
N ILE A 202 -23.04 5.34 8.71
CA ILE A 202 -22.31 4.86 9.89
C ILE A 202 -22.82 3.48 10.28
N ILE A 203 -24.13 3.30 10.42
CA ILE A 203 -24.75 2.04 10.84
C ILE A 203 -24.37 0.91 9.87
N LEU A 204 -24.51 1.13 8.55
CA LEU A 204 -24.18 0.12 7.54
C LEU A 204 -22.66 -0.15 7.43
N LYS A 205 -21.82 0.84 7.71
CA LYS A 205 -20.36 0.67 7.72
C LYS A 205 -19.88 -0.10 8.96
N THR A 206 -20.51 0.12 10.10
CA THR A 206 -19.97 -0.27 11.41
C THR A 206 -20.73 -1.41 12.08
N GLY A 207 -22.06 -1.44 11.94
CA GLY A 207 -22.97 -2.32 12.65
C GLY A 207 -23.27 -1.90 14.09
N ILE A 208 -22.84 -0.71 14.53
CA ILE A 208 -23.08 -0.24 15.92
C ILE A 208 -24.50 0.29 16.09
N CYS A 209 -25.16 -0.12 17.17
CA CYS A 209 -26.50 0.35 17.56
C CYS A 209 -27.51 0.37 16.41
N ILE A 210 -27.64 -0.75 15.67
CA ILE A 210 -28.58 -0.84 14.56
C ILE A 210 -30.00 -0.54 15.07
N PRO A 211 -30.66 0.53 14.58
CA PRO A 211 -31.97 0.93 15.06
C PRO A 211 -33.05 -0.13 14.83
N GLU A 212 -33.92 -0.34 15.82
CA GLU A 212 -35.13 -1.14 15.72
C GLU A 212 -36.37 -0.29 15.39
N VAL A 213 -36.31 1.02 15.68
CA VAL A 213 -37.36 2.00 15.35
C VAL A 213 -36.78 3.30 14.77
N ILE A 214 -37.58 4.04 14.00
CA ILE A 214 -37.10 5.27 13.32
C ILE A 214 -36.68 6.35 14.31
N ASP A 215 -37.32 6.45 15.47
CA ASP A 215 -36.97 7.45 16.48
C ASP A 215 -35.53 7.29 17.00
N GLU A 216 -35.01 6.06 17.04
CA GLU A 216 -33.61 5.78 17.38
C GLU A 216 -32.65 6.30 16.31
N LEU A 217 -33.01 6.21 15.02
CA LEU A 217 -32.22 6.78 13.93
C LEU A 217 -32.23 8.31 13.93
N ILE A 218 -33.40 8.91 14.18
CA ILE A 218 -33.55 10.38 14.28
C ILE A 218 -32.72 10.90 15.45
N ASN A 219 -32.71 10.17 16.57
CA ASN A 219 -32.00 10.54 17.80
C ASN A 219 -30.72 9.74 18.00
N TYR A 220 -30.04 9.34 16.92
CA TYR A 220 -28.93 8.37 16.98
C TYR A 220 -27.79 8.80 17.92
N ASN A 221 -27.46 10.09 17.97
CA ASN A 221 -26.46 10.61 18.93
C ASN A 221 -26.87 10.38 20.39
N GLN A 222 -28.17 10.46 20.70
CA GLN A 222 -28.67 10.16 22.04
C GLN A 222 -28.60 8.67 22.33
N VAL A 223 -28.94 7.80 21.37
CA VAL A 223 -28.80 6.34 21.50
C VAL A 223 -27.35 5.95 21.85
N LEU A 224 -26.36 6.55 21.17
CA LEU A 224 -24.95 6.31 21.48
C LEU A 224 -24.55 6.80 22.88
N LYS A 225 -25.11 7.91 23.34
CA LYS A 225 -24.87 8.42 24.71
C LYS A 225 -25.52 7.55 25.76
N ASP A 226 -26.73 7.08 25.51
CA ASP A 226 -27.47 6.20 26.41
C ASP A 226 -26.73 4.86 26.54
N LEU A 227 -26.22 4.30 25.44
CA LEU A 227 -25.32 3.14 25.45
C LEU A 227 -24.12 3.37 26.39
N LEU A 228 -23.39 4.47 26.21
CA LEU A 228 -22.23 4.77 27.06
C LEU A 228 -22.64 4.95 28.53
N LYS A 229 -23.79 5.59 28.77
CA LYS A 229 -24.31 5.83 30.12
C LYS A 229 -24.63 4.51 30.83
N GLU A 230 -25.37 3.63 30.16
CA GLU A 230 -25.68 2.29 30.66
C GLU A 230 -24.41 1.51 30.99
N GLN A 231 -23.40 1.54 30.10
CA GLN A 231 -22.14 0.85 30.32
C GLN A 231 -21.34 1.38 31.52
N ILE A 232 -21.25 2.70 31.73
CA ILE A 232 -20.46 3.25 32.84
C ILE A 232 -21.16 3.11 34.21
N GLU A 233 -22.49 2.96 34.20
CA GLU A 233 -23.34 2.71 35.37
C GLU A 233 -23.41 1.21 35.73
N ASP A 234 -23.03 0.31 34.82
CA ASP A 234 -22.97 -1.13 35.07
C ASP A 234 -21.89 -1.51 36.09
N GLU A 235 -22.28 -2.29 37.10
CA GLU A 235 -21.39 -2.84 38.12
C GLU A 235 -20.50 -3.98 37.54
N GLU A 236 -20.94 -4.63 36.46
CA GLU A 236 -20.22 -5.69 35.75
C GLU A 236 -19.61 -5.21 34.41
N LEU A 237 -19.32 -3.91 34.29
CA LEU A 237 -18.76 -3.29 33.07
C LEU A 237 -17.64 -4.10 32.41
N ASP A 238 -17.84 -4.46 31.14
CA ASP A 238 -16.78 -4.99 30.29
C ASP A 238 -15.89 -3.84 29.77
N PHE A 239 -14.67 -3.77 30.31
CA PHE A 239 -13.66 -2.80 29.90
C PHE A 239 -13.36 -2.81 28.39
N SER A 240 -13.35 -3.99 27.77
CA SER A 240 -13.06 -4.13 26.34
C SER A 240 -14.22 -3.61 25.49
N GLU A 241 -15.45 -3.84 25.95
CA GLU A 241 -16.65 -3.36 25.27
C GLU A 241 -16.78 -1.84 25.33
N LEU A 242 -16.54 -1.23 26.50
CA LEU A 242 -16.50 0.24 26.62
C LEU A 242 -15.42 0.84 25.70
N LYS A 243 -14.23 0.23 25.65
CA LYS A 243 -13.15 0.69 24.77
C LYS A 243 -13.53 0.56 23.28
N GLU A 244 -14.14 -0.56 22.88
CA GLU A 244 -14.65 -0.76 21.51
C GLU A 244 -15.67 0.33 21.14
N ASN A 245 -16.64 0.59 22.01
CA ASN A 245 -17.67 1.60 21.75
C ASN A 245 -17.09 3.02 21.68
N LEU A 246 -16.13 3.36 22.55
CA LEU A 246 -15.45 4.66 22.47
C LEU A 246 -14.65 4.81 21.17
N MET A 247 -13.98 3.76 20.69
CA MET A 247 -13.28 3.79 19.39
C MET A 247 -14.25 4.03 18.23
N TRP A 248 -15.43 3.41 18.28
CA TRP A 248 -16.47 3.63 17.29
C TRP A 248 -17.00 5.05 17.29
N ILE A 249 -17.41 5.51 18.46
CA ILE A 249 -18.07 6.80 18.67
C ILE A 249 -17.11 7.94 18.28
N LEU A 250 -15.85 7.89 18.70
CA LEU A 250 -14.88 8.94 18.42
C LEU A 250 -14.30 8.86 17.01
N PHE A 251 -13.95 7.66 16.54
CA PHE A 251 -13.11 7.50 15.36
C PHE A 251 -13.74 6.69 14.22
N SER A 252 -14.95 6.15 14.40
CA SER A 252 -15.63 5.31 13.40
C SER A 252 -14.79 4.12 12.91
N ILE A 253 -14.10 3.45 13.85
CA ILE A 253 -13.20 2.31 13.62
C ILE A 253 -13.42 1.20 14.67
N LYS A 254 -13.33 -0.07 14.24
CA LYS A 254 -13.38 -1.25 15.13
C LYS A 254 -12.11 -1.32 15.98
N LEU A 255 -12.20 -1.70 17.27
CA LEU A 255 -11.01 -1.86 18.12
C LEU A 255 -9.99 -2.83 17.53
N ARG A 256 -10.48 -3.92 16.91
CA ARG A 256 -9.65 -4.92 16.24
C ARG A 256 -8.83 -4.36 15.07
N GLU A 257 -9.27 -3.25 14.48
CA GLU A 257 -8.63 -2.58 13.34
C GLU A 257 -7.72 -1.43 13.79
N VAL A 258 -8.00 -0.81 14.95
CA VAL A 258 -7.22 0.29 15.55
C VAL A 258 -5.73 -0.05 15.67
N LYS A 259 -5.39 -1.26 16.13
CA LYS A 259 -3.99 -1.67 16.24
C LYS A 259 -3.26 -1.63 14.89
N TYR A 260 -3.92 -2.07 13.82
CA TYR A 260 -3.33 -2.05 12.49
C TYR A 260 -3.18 -0.61 11.98
N PHE A 261 -4.20 0.22 12.20
CA PHE A 261 -4.19 1.63 11.83
C PHE A 261 -3.09 2.43 12.54
N ILE A 262 -2.96 2.30 13.86
CA ILE A 262 -1.90 2.99 14.63
C ILE A 262 -0.52 2.56 14.16
N ASN A 263 -0.32 1.25 13.90
CA ASN A 263 0.96 0.72 13.45
C ASN A 263 1.28 1.03 11.99
N ALA A 264 0.30 1.51 11.20
CA ALA A 264 0.50 1.93 9.83
C ALA A 264 1.33 3.22 9.74
N PHE A 265 1.22 4.11 10.73
CA PHE A 265 1.83 5.45 10.69
C PHE A 265 2.86 5.62 11.80
N ASN A 266 4.15 5.63 11.44
CA ASN A 266 5.23 5.91 12.37
C ASN A 266 5.46 7.43 12.50
N VAL A 267 5.38 7.93 13.73
CA VAL A 267 5.54 9.36 14.05
C VAL A 267 6.99 9.76 14.30
N ASP A 268 7.95 8.83 14.25
CA ASP A 268 9.35 9.15 14.48
C ASP A 268 9.91 9.95 13.30
N GLY A 269 10.65 11.02 13.61
CA GLY A 269 11.16 11.95 12.60
C GLY A 269 10.18 13.04 12.17
N ALA A 270 8.95 13.08 12.72
CA ALA A 270 8.00 14.15 12.48
C ALA A 270 8.51 15.52 12.99
N GLY A 271 8.25 16.57 12.22
CA GLY A 271 8.50 17.95 12.59
C GLY A 271 7.54 18.43 13.68
N LYS A 272 7.86 19.55 14.34
CA LYS A 272 6.97 20.14 15.36
C LYS A 272 5.64 20.57 14.75
N GLU A 273 5.68 21.02 13.51
CA GLU A 273 4.53 21.40 12.69
C GLU A 273 3.55 20.23 12.48
N ASP A 274 4.07 19.01 12.30
CA ASP A 274 3.24 17.83 12.00
C ASP A 274 2.40 17.43 13.21
N TYR A 275 2.93 17.56 14.43
CA TYR A 275 2.20 17.30 15.69
C TYR A 275 1.03 18.24 15.95
N THR A 276 0.91 19.34 15.20
CA THR A 276 -0.23 20.25 15.26
C THR A 276 -1.28 20.00 14.19
N SER A 277 -1.03 19.05 13.27
CA SER A 277 -1.98 18.66 12.25
C SER A 277 -3.11 17.80 12.83
N HIS A 278 -4.31 17.92 12.27
CA HIS A 278 -5.48 17.15 12.69
C HIS A 278 -5.20 15.63 12.68
N GLY A 279 -4.64 15.10 11.58
CA GLY A 279 -4.34 13.67 11.45
C GLY A 279 -3.41 13.12 12.54
N PHE A 280 -2.34 13.85 12.92
CA PHE A 280 -1.45 13.41 14.00
C PHE A 280 -2.10 13.51 15.38
N ILE A 281 -2.85 14.57 15.66
CA ILE A 281 -3.57 14.73 16.93
C ILE A 281 -4.55 13.56 17.11
N GLU A 282 -5.28 13.22 16.05
CA GLU A 282 -6.27 12.13 16.05
C GLU A 282 -5.60 10.76 16.18
N LEU A 283 -4.50 10.51 15.47
CA LEU A 283 -3.70 9.28 15.58
C LEU A 283 -3.17 9.08 17.01
N LEU A 284 -2.63 10.14 17.62
CA LEU A 284 -2.11 10.09 18.99
C LEU A 284 -3.22 9.90 20.02
N ALA A 285 -4.36 10.56 19.86
CA ALA A 285 -5.53 10.36 20.72
C ALA A 285 -6.05 8.92 20.63
N MET A 286 -6.15 8.36 19.41
CA MET A 286 -6.52 6.97 19.19
C MET A 286 -5.53 6.01 19.84
N LYS A 287 -4.22 6.28 19.72
CA LYS A 287 -3.17 5.50 20.37
C LYS A 287 -3.28 5.52 21.90
N MET A 288 -3.45 6.71 22.49
CA MET A 288 -3.63 6.87 23.93
C MET A 288 -4.87 6.12 24.45
N LEU A 289 -5.98 6.17 23.71
CA LEU A 289 -7.20 5.44 24.05
C LEU A 289 -7.03 3.92 23.89
N TYR A 290 -6.28 3.48 22.88
CA TYR A 290 -6.02 2.06 22.64
C TYR A 290 -5.16 1.46 23.75
N GLU A 291 -4.09 2.15 24.13
CA GLU A 291 -3.07 1.72 25.10
C GLU A 291 -3.51 1.94 26.56
N THR A 292 -4.58 2.69 26.84
CA THR A 292 -5.05 2.88 28.22
C THR A 292 -5.51 1.57 28.85
N GLU A 293 -5.07 1.29 30.07
CA GLU A 293 -5.54 0.18 30.92
C GLU A 293 -6.39 0.68 32.10
N ASP A 294 -6.58 1.99 32.19
CA ASP A 294 -7.28 2.66 33.28
C ASP A 294 -8.76 2.85 32.92
N VAL A 295 -9.63 2.07 33.57
CA VAL A 295 -11.08 2.10 33.35
C VAL A 295 -11.71 3.42 33.78
N ASP A 296 -11.18 4.09 34.82
CA ASP A 296 -11.75 5.35 35.30
C ASP A 296 -11.52 6.47 34.29
N LYS A 297 -10.38 6.46 33.59
CA LYS A 297 -10.14 7.38 32.46
C LYS A 297 -11.08 7.11 31.28
N LEU A 298 -11.39 5.85 30.97
CA LEU A 298 -12.39 5.55 29.93
C LEU A 298 -13.78 6.05 30.35
N LYS A 299 -14.15 5.88 31.63
CA LYS A 299 -15.39 6.42 32.19
C LYS A 299 -15.42 7.95 32.14
N GLU A 300 -14.30 8.63 32.36
CA GLU A 300 -14.19 10.08 32.22
C GLU A 300 -14.45 10.52 30.78
N ILE A 301 -13.80 9.90 29.80
CA ILE A 301 -14.02 10.18 28.37
C ILE A 301 -15.49 9.95 27.98
N ALA A 302 -16.08 8.83 28.44
CA ALA A 302 -17.50 8.55 28.20
C ALA A 302 -18.40 9.63 28.81
N ARG A 303 -18.14 10.08 30.04
CA ARG A 303 -18.90 11.17 30.69
C ARG A 303 -18.79 12.49 29.93
N GLU A 304 -17.61 12.82 29.40
CA GLU A 304 -17.43 14.00 28.56
C GLU A 304 -18.31 13.93 27.29
N ILE A 305 -18.37 12.77 26.63
CA ILE A 305 -19.24 12.55 25.47
C ILE A 305 -20.72 12.65 25.84
N ILE A 306 -21.14 11.98 26.92
CA ILE A 306 -22.52 11.97 27.42
C ILE A 306 -23.00 13.41 27.71
N ASN A 307 -22.19 14.16 28.44
CA ASN A 307 -22.54 15.51 28.91
C ASN A 307 -22.34 16.60 27.86
N ASN A 308 -21.64 16.33 26.75
CA ASN A 308 -21.42 17.32 25.70
C ASN A 308 -22.67 17.47 24.80
N PRO A 309 -23.42 18.58 24.87
CA PRO A 309 -24.62 18.77 24.05
C PRO A 309 -24.32 18.94 22.56
N TYR A 310 -23.07 19.20 22.19
CA TYR A 310 -22.61 19.41 20.82
C TYR A 310 -21.98 18.17 20.19
N TYR A 311 -21.85 17.07 20.93
CA TYR A 311 -21.33 15.82 20.38
C TYR A 311 -22.21 15.34 19.22
N LYS A 312 -21.59 15.10 18.07
CA LYS A 312 -22.19 14.44 16.92
C LYS A 312 -21.21 13.42 16.35
N ILE A 313 -21.69 12.19 16.15
CA ILE A 313 -20.93 11.20 15.40
C ILE A 313 -20.75 11.68 13.95
N ASN A 314 -19.59 11.37 13.37
CA ASN A 314 -19.25 11.81 12.02
C ASN A 314 -18.75 10.62 11.19
N LEU A 315 -19.45 10.34 10.09
CA LEU A 315 -19.15 9.29 9.12
C LEU A 315 -17.71 9.34 8.63
N PHE A 316 -17.20 10.55 8.43
CA PHE A 316 -15.94 10.78 7.74
C PHE A 316 -14.71 10.69 8.65
N ASN A 317 -14.86 10.57 9.98
CA ASN A 317 -13.73 10.68 10.92
C ASN A 317 -12.55 9.78 10.53
N ASN A 318 -12.75 8.45 10.41
CA ASN A 318 -11.67 7.52 10.03
C ASN A 318 -11.00 7.91 8.69
N ASN A 319 -11.83 8.17 7.68
CA ASN A 319 -11.36 8.51 6.34
C ASN A 319 -10.55 9.81 6.32
N LEU A 320 -11.02 10.85 7.02
CA LEU A 320 -10.33 12.14 7.09
C LEU A 320 -9.03 12.03 7.88
N ILE A 321 -9.00 11.26 8.98
CA ILE A 321 -7.77 11.01 9.75
C ILE A 321 -6.72 10.39 8.83
N GLU A 322 -7.10 9.35 8.09
CA GLU A 322 -6.24 8.66 7.13
C GLU A 322 -5.77 9.59 6.01
N GLU A 323 -6.68 10.27 5.31
CA GLU A 323 -6.35 11.18 4.21
C GLU A 323 -5.39 12.28 4.69
N ASN A 324 -5.66 12.87 5.86
CA ASN A 324 -4.78 13.88 6.45
C ASN A 324 -3.39 13.33 6.76
N LEU A 325 -3.29 12.09 7.28
CA LEU A 325 -2.01 11.44 7.52
C LEU A 325 -1.27 11.17 6.21
N LEU A 326 -1.92 10.55 5.23
CA LEU A 326 -1.32 10.26 3.91
C LEU A 326 -0.80 11.53 3.23
N LEU A 327 -1.54 12.65 3.29
CA LEU A 327 -1.08 13.93 2.76
C LEU A 327 0.22 14.43 3.41
N ILE A 328 0.40 14.23 4.71
CA ILE A 328 1.64 14.61 5.43
C ILE A 328 2.82 13.78 4.92
N TYR A 329 2.66 12.46 4.80
CA TYR A 329 3.71 11.59 4.29
C TYR A 329 4.00 11.84 2.81
N ALA A 330 2.97 12.01 1.97
CA ALA A 330 3.13 12.33 0.55
C ALA A 330 3.94 13.61 0.36
N ARG A 331 3.67 14.66 1.15
CA ARG A 331 4.47 15.90 1.17
C ARG A 331 5.92 15.67 1.58
N ALA A 332 6.16 14.78 2.52
CA ALA A 332 7.52 14.43 2.94
C ALA A 332 8.26 13.69 1.81
N PHE A 333 7.61 12.73 1.15
CA PHE A 333 8.20 11.98 0.03
C PHE A 333 8.41 12.84 -1.22
N ASN A 334 7.51 13.78 -1.54
CA ASN A 334 7.68 14.70 -2.67
C ASN A 334 8.88 15.66 -2.51
N LYS A 335 9.45 15.80 -1.29
CA LYS A 335 10.71 16.52 -1.08
C LYS A 335 11.95 15.69 -1.45
N CYS A 336 11.81 14.37 -1.58
CA CYS A 336 12.88 13.42 -1.85
C CYS A 336 13.15 13.26 -3.35
N ARG A 337 13.64 14.34 -3.97
CA ARG A 337 13.91 14.40 -5.40
C ARG A 337 15.41 14.58 -5.72
N PRO A 338 15.90 14.04 -6.83
CA PRO A 338 17.26 14.29 -7.30
C PRO A 338 17.43 15.73 -7.79
N ASN A 339 18.67 16.18 -7.95
CA ASN A 339 18.98 17.52 -8.44
C ASN A 339 19.32 17.53 -9.95
N PHE A 340 18.43 18.14 -10.75
CA PHE A 340 18.59 18.34 -12.20
C PHE A 340 19.12 19.73 -12.59
N ASP A 341 20.00 20.31 -11.77
CA ASP A 341 20.70 21.57 -12.09
C ASP A 341 21.73 21.41 -13.22
N ASN A 342 21.91 22.48 -14.01
CA ASN A 342 22.88 22.50 -15.12
C ASN A 342 24.32 22.20 -14.68
N SER A 343 24.68 22.48 -13.42
CA SER A 343 26.01 22.16 -12.86
C SER A 343 26.27 20.66 -12.73
N ASN A 344 25.22 19.84 -12.72
CA ASN A 344 25.32 18.39 -12.56
C ASN A 344 25.31 17.65 -13.90
N ILE A 345 25.22 18.36 -15.03
CA ILE A 345 25.25 17.73 -16.36
C ILE A 345 26.65 17.17 -16.62
N ILE A 346 26.73 15.85 -16.79
CA ILE A 346 27.96 15.14 -17.14
C ILE A 346 28.17 15.20 -18.66
N ARG A 347 27.10 14.99 -19.43
CA ARG A 347 27.11 14.99 -20.90
C ARG A 347 25.70 15.13 -21.45
N SER A 348 25.60 15.39 -22.75
CA SER A 348 24.33 15.35 -23.49
C SER A 348 24.50 14.49 -24.75
N VAL A 349 23.51 13.65 -25.04
CA VAL A 349 23.48 12.78 -26.22
C VAL A 349 22.11 12.94 -26.88
N ASP A 350 22.08 13.34 -28.15
CA ASP A 350 20.85 13.55 -28.92
C ASP A 350 19.79 14.43 -28.23
N GLY A 351 20.23 15.47 -27.52
CA GLY A 351 19.35 16.38 -26.77
C GLY A 351 18.89 15.85 -25.40
N ILE A 352 19.31 14.64 -25.00
CA ILE A 352 19.06 14.09 -23.67
C ILE A 352 20.26 14.41 -22.77
N ASN A 353 19.98 15.06 -21.64
CA ASN A 353 20.98 15.39 -20.64
C ASN A 353 21.17 14.25 -19.64
N PHE A 354 22.43 13.93 -19.34
CA PHE A 354 22.84 13.01 -18.30
C PHE A 354 23.30 13.81 -17.08
N TYR A 355 22.68 13.58 -15.93
CA TYR A 355 22.95 14.27 -14.69
C TYR A 355 23.63 13.34 -13.68
N ASP A 356 24.67 13.82 -13.01
CA ASP A 356 25.26 13.14 -11.86
C ASP A 356 24.31 13.27 -10.67
N ALA A 357 23.92 12.14 -10.07
CA ALA A 357 23.14 12.13 -8.84
C ALA A 357 23.91 12.77 -7.66
N GLY A 358 25.24 12.82 -7.74
CA GLY A 358 26.09 13.26 -6.65
C GLY A 358 26.24 12.18 -5.58
N VAL A 359 26.66 12.59 -4.38
CA VAL A 359 26.90 11.67 -3.24
C VAL A 359 25.88 11.78 -2.13
N ASP A 360 24.99 12.78 -2.20
CA ASP A 360 23.89 13.00 -1.26
C ASP A 360 22.62 13.28 -2.08
N PHE A 361 21.74 12.27 -2.18
CA PHE A 361 20.51 12.39 -2.96
C PHE A 361 19.43 11.45 -2.47
N TYR A 362 18.21 11.74 -2.89
CA TYR A 362 17.09 10.82 -2.90
C TYR A 362 16.56 10.65 -4.32
N ALA A 363 15.95 9.51 -4.61
CA ALA A 363 15.17 9.31 -5.82
C ALA A 363 14.01 8.36 -5.54
N ILE A 364 12.87 8.62 -6.18
CA ILE A 364 11.75 7.70 -6.23
C ILE A 364 11.76 7.06 -7.62
N GLY A 365 11.74 5.73 -7.67
CA GLY A 365 11.76 5.04 -8.95
C GLY A 365 11.42 3.56 -8.87
N LYS A 366 11.21 2.95 -10.02
CA LYS A 366 10.93 1.53 -10.15
C LYS A 366 11.71 0.91 -11.30
N VAL A 367 11.93 -0.37 -11.20
CA VAL A 367 12.56 -1.18 -12.25
C VAL A 367 11.50 -1.52 -13.27
N LEU A 368 11.77 -1.26 -14.55
CA LEU A 368 10.93 -1.76 -15.62
C LEU A 368 11.29 -3.22 -15.88
N GLY A 369 10.29 -4.11 -15.86
CA GLY A 369 10.51 -5.53 -16.12
C GLY A 369 11.10 -6.33 -14.96
N ALA A 370 10.98 -5.84 -13.71
CA ALA A 370 11.46 -6.48 -12.48
C ALA A 370 11.21 -8.00 -12.36
N PHE A 371 10.16 -8.50 -13.03
CA PHE A 371 9.72 -9.90 -13.01
C PHE A 371 9.54 -10.52 -14.41
N SER A 372 9.90 -9.82 -15.49
CA SER A 372 9.72 -10.30 -16.86
C SER A 372 11.08 -10.45 -17.54
N CYS A 373 11.42 -11.68 -17.94
CA CYS A 373 12.69 -12.02 -18.61
C CYS A 373 12.85 -11.43 -20.02
N ASP A 374 11.85 -10.71 -20.52
CA ASP A 374 11.72 -10.28 -21.92
C ASP A 374 12.03 -8.78 -22.09
N GLY A 375 13.23 -8.36 -21.70
CA GLY A 375 13.80 -7.08 -22.15
C GLY A 375 14.16 -7.14 -23.64
N ARG A 376 13.17 -7.13 -24.53
CA ARG A 376 13.42 -7.08 -25.97
C ARG A 376 13.72 -5.63 -26.35
N ASN A 377 14.94 -5.36 -26.81
CA ASN A 377 15.42 -4.04 -27.27
C ASN A 377 14.56 -3.39 -28.37
N ASP A 378 13.63 -4.13 -28.97
CA ASP A 378 12.76 -3.68 -30.06
C ASP A 378 11.45 -3.02 -29.59
N VAL A 379 11.14 -3.03 -28.29
CA VAL A 379 9.86 -2.51 -27.76
C VAL A 379 9.98 -1.03 -27.40
N ASN A 380 9.03 -0.19 -27.83
CA ASN A 380 8.91 1.20 -27.37
C ASN A 380 8.50 1.22 -25.89
N TYR A 381 9.36 1.78 -25.04
CA TYR A 381 9.19 1.76 -23.59
C TYR A 381 7.95 2.53 -23.11
N CYS A 382 7.63 3.63 -23.79
CA CYS A 382 6.46 4.45 -23.47
C CYS A 382 5.17 3.72 -23.85
N GLU A 383 5.16 3.04 -25.00
CA GLU A 383 4.03 2.21 -25.43
C GLU A 383 3.84 0.99 -24.52
N GLU A 384 4.93 0.34 -24.10
CA GLU A 384 4.85 -0.78 -23.14
C GLU A 384 4.33 -0.33 -21.77
N TRP A 385 4.86 0.78 -21.25
CA TRP A 385 4.39 1.35 -19.99
C TRP A 385 2.90 1.72 -20.05
N ASN A 386 2.49 2.37 -21.14
CA ASN A 386 1.12 2.80 -21.38
C ASN A 386 0.23 1.75 -22.05
N ASP A 387 0.69 0.50 -22.17
CA ASP A 387 -0.11 -0.60 -22.68
C ASP A 387 -1.40 -0.71 -21.86
N ASN A 388 -2.51 -0.91 -22.54
CA ASN A 388 -3.82 -1.03 -21.91
C ASN A 388 -4.01 -2.39 -21.23
N ARG A 389 -2.95 -3.13 -20.87
CA ARG A 389 -3.04 -4.21 -19.88
C ARG A 389 -2.94 -3.64 -18.48
N TYR A 390 -4.07 -3.62 -17.76
CA TYR A 390 -4.17 -3.02 -16.43
C TYR A 390 -4.60 -4.05 -15.39
N ARG A 391 -3.62 -4.50 -14.61
CA ARG A 391 -3.76 -5.56 -13.59
C ARG A 391 -4.22 -5.02 -12.23
N SER A 392 -3.98 -3.74 -11.99
CA SER A 392 -4.13 -3.08 -10.70
C SER A 392 -4.11 -1.57 -10.90
N HIS A 393 -4.84 -0.87 -10.03
CA HIS A 393 -4.77 0.57 -9.91
C HIS A 393 -3.64 1.11 -9.05
N VAL A 394 -2.78 0.25 -8.53
CA VAL A 394 -1.61 0.63 -7.75
C VAL A 394 -0.35 0.71 -8.63
N ASN A 395 0.47 1.73 -8.41
CA ASN A 395 1.81 1.88 -8.93
C ASN A 395 2.84 1.83 -7.80
N ALA A 396 3.36 0.63 -7.56
CA ALA A 396 4.45 0.37 -6.64
C ALA A 396 5.79 0.97 -7.16
N VAL A 397 6.44 1.77 -6.32
CA VAL A 397 7.76 2.40 -6.54
C VAL A 397 8.63 2.27 -5.29
N SER A 398 9.95 2.42 -5.42
CA SER A 398 10.88 2.43 -4.28
C SER A 398 11.42 3.83 -4.03
N LEU A 399 11.62 4.18 -2.76
CA LEU A 399 12.42 5.32 -2.34
C LEU A 399 13.85 4.86 -2.07
N ILE A 400 14.81 5.46 -2.76
CA ILE A 400 16.24 5.24 -2.54
C ILE A 400 16.93 6.50 -2.02
N ARG A 401 18.04 6.28 -1.32
CA ARG A 401 18.97 7.30 -0.84
C ARG A 401 20.40 6.86 -1.15
N ASN A 402 21.36 7.77 -1.22
CA ASN A 402 22.77 7.46 -1.50
C ASN A 402 23.33 6.26 -0.71
N ASP A 403 22.95 6.10 0.56
CA ASP A 403 23.42 5.01 1.40
C ASP A 403 22.56 3.73 1.32
N ASN A 404 21.42 3.72 0.61
CA ASN A 404 20.58 2.54 0.39
C ASN A 404 19.90 2.59 -0.99
N LEU A 405 20.54 1.96 -1.97
CA LEU A 405 20.13 1.95 -3.37
C LEU A 405 19.33 0.68 -3.74
N ALA A 406 18.41 0.27 -2.85
CA ALA A 406 17.65 -0.97 -3.00
C ALA A 406 16.43 -0.80 -3.91
N PHE A 407 16.43 -1.53 -5.04
CA PHE A 407 15.31 -1.65 -5.97
C PHE A 407 14.80 -3.10 -6.05
N ALA A 408 13.58 -3.28 -6.53
CA ALA A 408 13.03 -4.58 -6.89
C ALA A 408 13.68 -5.16 -8.17
N GLU A 409 14.93 -5.65 -8.09
CA GLU A 409 15.65 -6.30 -9.21
C GLU A 409 15.96 -7.79 -8.94
N GLN A 410 15.19 -8.70 -9.55
CA GLN A 410 15.10 -10.10 -9.08
C GLN A 410 15.89 -11.09 -9.93
N ASP A 411 16.20 -10.74 -11.18
CA ASP A 411 16.86 -11.62 -12.15
C ASP A 411 18.39 -11.44 -12.21
N GLY A 412 18.95 -10.56 -11.37
CA GLY A 412 20.39 -10.29 -11.27
C GLY A 412 20.98 -9.52 -12.46
N LYS A 413 20.15 -8.88 -13.29
CA LYS A 413 20.58 -8.03 -14.41
C LYS A 413 20.36 -6.54 -14.09
N LEU A 414 21.07 -5.68 -14.81
CA LEU A 414 20.81 -4.25 -14.79
C LEU A 414 19.65 -3.94 -15.75
N HIS A 415 18.66 -3.19 -15.27
CA HIS A 415 17.46 -2.83 -16.02
C HIS A 415 17.35 -1.32 -16.19
N VAL A 416 16.56 -0.92 -17.18
CA VAL A 416 16.09 0.47 -17.28
C VAL A 416 15.17 0.74 -16.08
N LYS A 417 15.44 1.84 -15.38
CA LYS A 417 14.67 2.28 -14.22
C LYS A 417 13.93 3.57 -14.55
N LEU A 418 12.67 3.61 -14.15
CA LEU A 418 11.78 4.75 -14.33
C LEU A 418 11.78 5.59 -13.05
N GLY A 419 12.09 6.88 -13.15
CA GLY A 419 12.14 7.82 -12.04
C GLY A 419 10.98 8.81 -12.05
N PHE A 420 10.55 9.24 -10.87
CA PHE A 420 9.44 10.17 -10.67
C PHE A 420 9.88 11.31 -9.74
N LEU A 421 9.62 12.56 -10.14
CA LEU A 421 10.01 13.74 -9.37
C LEU A 421 9.06 14.00 -8.20
N ASP A 422 7.77 13.85 -8.46
CA ASP A 422 6.69 13.99 -7.50
C ASP A 422 5.45 13.21 -7.97
N PHE A 423 4.51 13.01 -7.06
CA PHE A 423 3.15 12.57 -7.36
C PHE A 423 2.18 13.63 -6.83
N ASP A 424 0.95 13.69 -7.38
CA ASP A 424 -0.12 14.42 -6.69
C ASP A 424 -0.26 13.83 -5.29
N GLU A 425 -0.32 14.69 -4.26
CA GLU A 425 -0.33 14.25 -2.85
C GLU A 425 -1.50 13.31 -2.56
N LYS A 426 -2.61 13.43 -3.30
CA LYS A 426 -3.80 12.58 -3.16
C LYS A 426 -3.64 11.19 -3.79
N MET A 427 -2.57 10.96 -4.56
CA MET A 427 -2.30 9.66 -5.16
C MET A 427 -1.64 8.69 -4.19
N LEU A 428 -1.07 9.13 -3.06
CA LEU A 428 -0.42 8.19 -2.13
C LEU A 428 -1.49 7.30 -1.46
N LEU A 429 -1.36 5.99 -1.65
CA LEU A 429 -2.23 4.97 -1.07
C LEU A 429 -1.63 4.34 0.19
N GLY A 430 -0.30 4.29 0.29
CA GLY A 430 0.40 3.67 1.40
C GLY A 430 1.84 3.33 1.06
N GLY A 431 2.45 2.47 1.89
CA GLY A 431 3.80 1.97 1.63
C GLY A 431 4.49 1.40 2.87
N GLY A 432 5.57 0.67 2.65
CA GLY A 432 6.28 -0.07 3.68
C GLY A 432 7.78 -0.23 3.41
N VAL A 433 8.52 -0.47 4.48
CA VAL A 433 9.98 -0.71 4.44
C VAL A 433 10.38 -2.07 3.90
N LYS A 434 9.43 -2.76 3.26
CA LYS A 434 9.57 -4.05 2.58
C LYS A 434 8.53 -4.14 1.46
N ASP A 435 8.66 -5.15 0.61
CA ASP A 435 7.63 -5.54 -0.35
C ASP A 435 6.31 -5.80 0.38
N VAL A 436 5.25 -5.14 -0.08
CA VAL A 436 3.92 -5.17 0.54
C VAL A 436 2.92 -5.85 -0.38
N ASN A 437 3.35 -6.95 -1.03
CA ASN A 437 2.53 -7.88 -1.83
C ASN A 437 1.31 -7.22 -2.47
N SER A 438 1.56 -6.31 -3.39
CA SER A 438 0.56 -5.64 -4.21
C SER A 438 0.00 -6.52 -5.33
N THR A 439 -0.07 -7.86 -5.17
CA THR A 439 -0.39 -8.78 -6.29
C THR A 439 -1.78 -9.43 -6.23
N PRO A 440 -2.38 -9.69 -5.05
CA PRO A 440 -3.81 -10.04 -4.97
C PRO A 440 -4.71 -8.92 -4.41
N ASP A 441 -4.16 -8.06 -3.53
CA ASP A 441 -4.91 -6.99 -2.83
C ASP A 441 -4.99 -5.68 -3.64
N SER A 442 -4.33 -5.62 -4.79
CA SER A 442 -4.25 -4.44 -5.65
C SER A 442 -5.36 -4.36 -6.70
N ILE A 443 -6.28 -5.31 -6.62
CA ILE A 443 -7.55 -5.41 -7.35
C ILE A 443 -8.71 -4.96 -6.46
N ASP A 444 -8.50 -4.82 -5.14
CA ASP A 444 -9.54 -4.42 -4.21
C ASP A 444 -9.88 -2.94 -4.41
N MET A 445 -11.18 -2.66 -4.54
CA MET A 445 -11.70 -1.32 -4.75
C MET A 445 -11.28 -0.38 -3.61
N SER A 446 -11.31 -0.88 -2.37
CA SER A 446 -10.62 -0.23 -1.25
C SER A 446 -9.29 -0.89 -0.98
N VAL A 447 -8.22 -0.27 -1.45
CA VAL A 447 -6.85 -0.67 -1.14
C VAL A 447 -6.64 -0.62 0.36
N LYS A 448 -6.53 -1.79 1.00
CA LYS A 448 -6.08 -1.90 2.40
C LYS A 448 -4.56 -2.04 2.44
N ILE A 449 -3.84 -1.04 1.95
CA ILE A 449 -2.38 -1.05 2.06
C ILE A 449 -1.98 -0.19 3.24
N TYR A 450 -1.77 -0.85 4.38
CA TYR A 450 -1.09 -0.27 5.52
C TYR A 450 0.10 -1.11 5.91
N SER A 451 1.19 -0.83 5.24
CA SER A 451 2.51 -1.12 5.75
C SER A 451 3.05 0.12 6.48
N LYS A 452 4.09 -0.10 7.29
CA LYS A 452 4.55 0.87 8.27
C LYS A 452 5.18 2.06 7.54
N LEU A 453 4.42 3.12 7.32
CA LEU A 453 4.89 4.38 6.77
C LEU A 453 5.77 5.09 7.78
N TYR A 454 6.94 5.50 7.32
CA TYR A 454 7.91 6.28 8.07
C TYR A 454 8.20 7.56 7.30
N TYR A 455 8.76 8.55 7.98
CA TYR A 455 9.39 9.67 7.28
C TYR A 455 10.54 9.18 6.40
N PRO A 456 10.87 9.87 5.30
CA PRO A 456 11.76 9.35 4.25
C PRO A 456 13.09 8.77 4.75
N SER A 457 13.76 9.45 5.69
CA SER A 457 15.02 8.96 6.26
C SER A 457 14.85 7.64 7.02
N GLU A 458 13.86 7.58 7.91
CA GLU A 458 13.56 6.39 8.70
C GLU A 458 13.01 5.24 7.83
N PHE A 459 12.28 5.57 6.76
CA PHE A 459 11.78 4.60 5.79
C PHE A 459 12.94 3.85 5.13
N VAL A 460 13.95 4.60 4.66
CA VAL A 460 15.18 4.05 4.11
C VAL A 460 16.00 3.30 5.17
N ASP A 461 16.14 3.87 6.37
CA ASP A 461 16.89 3.28 7.48
C ASP A 461 16.28 1.99 8.02
N ASN A 462 15.00 1.72 7.76
CA ASN A 462 14.33 0.48 8.14
C ASN A 462 14.14 -0.48 6.96
N THR A 463 14.62 -0.14 5.75
CA THR A 463 14.60 -1.04 4.59
C THR A 463 15.69 -2.11 4.75
N ARG A 464 15.29 -3.35 5.05
CA ARG A 464 16.21 -4.46 5.40
C ARG A 464 15.93 -5.79 4.68
N GLU A 465 14.79 -5.91 4.01
CA GLU A 465 14.48 -7.11 3.24
C GLU A 465 15.13 -7.04 1.86
N TRP A 466 14.37 -6.83 0.79
CA TRP A 466 14.90 -6.74 -0.57
C TRP A 466 14.87 -5.29 -1.09
N HIS A 467 13.73 -4.62 -0.95
CA HIS A 467 13.50 -3.22 -1.26
C HIS A 467 12.36 -2.68 -0.40
N ASN A 468 12.12 -1.38 -0.42
CA ASN A 468 10.89 -0.77 0.12
C ASN A 468 9.90 -0.48 -1.01
N GLU A 469 8.63 -0.31 -0.66
CA GLU A 469 7.54 -0.09 -1.59
C GLU A 469 6.68 1.09 -1.11
N LEU A 470 6.52 2.08 -1.98
CA LEU A 470 5.54 3.16 -1.88
C LEU A 470 4.49 2.92 -2.95
N ASP A 471 3.22 3.01 -2.56
CA ASP A 471 2.09 2.72 -3.43
C ASP A 471 1.34 3.98 -3.75
N TYR A 472 1.33 4.35 -5.02
CA TYR A 472 0.56 5.47 -5.55
C TYR A 472 -0.56 4.97 -6.46
N GLU A 473 -1.63 5.73 -6.60
CA GLU A 473 -2.60 5.53 -7.67
C GLU A 473 -1.87 5.52 -9.02
N ARG A 474 -2.21 4.56 -9.86
CA ARG A 474 -1.61 4.41 -11.19
C ARG A 474 -2.21 5.43 -12.15
N LYS A 475 -3.48 5.77 -11.96
CA LYS A 475 -4.20 6.78 -12.73
C LYS A 475 -3.58 8.14 -12.53
N ASP A 476 -3.24 8.83 -13.62
CA ASP A 476 -2.83 10.22 -13.57
C ASP A 476 -4.06 11.12 -13.36
N SER A 477 -4.21 11.66 -12.16
CA SER A 477 -5.29 12.58 -11.80
C SER A 477 -5.07 14.01 -12.26
N SER A 478 -3.95 14.31 -12.96
CA SER A 478 -3.64 15.63 -13.50
C SER A 478 -4.64 16.08 -14.56
N ILE A 479 -5.07 17.34 -14.48
CA ILE A 479 -5.92 17.99 -15.50
C ILE A 479 -5.25 18.04 -16.88
N THR A 480 -3.92 17.88 -16.93
CA THR A 480 -3.11 17.92 -18.16
C THR A 480 -2.62 16.54 -18.60
N ALA A 481 -3.11 15.47 -17.97
CA ALA A 481 -2.71 14.11 -18.27
C ALA A 481 -2.98 13.76 -19.74
N LYS A 482 -1.92 13.36 -20.45
CA LYS A 482 -2.00 12.87 -21.84
C LYS A 482 -2.32 11.37 -21.91
N HIS A 483 -1.99 10.65 -20.84
CA HIS A 483 -2.16 9.21 -20.72
C HIS A 483 -2.95 8.90 -19.45
N PHE A 484 -3.60 7.75 -19.41
CA PHE A 484 -4.28 7.29 -18.20
C PHE A 484 -3.30 7.03 -17.06
N LYS A 485 -2.08 6.53 -17.35
CA LYS A 485 -1.04 6.26 -16.35
C LYS A 485 -0.09 7.45 -16.23
N LYS A 486 0.41 7.72 -15.01
CA LYS A 486 1.50 8.70 -14.82
C LYS A 486 2.77 8.20 -15.51
N ASN A 487 3.32 9.00 -16.41
CA ASN A 487 4.61 8.73 -17.06
C ASN A 487 5.78 9.10 -16.14
N PRO A 488 6.97 8.48 -16.32
CA PRO A 488 8.18 8.87 -15.62
C PRO A 488 8.65 10.27 -16.01
N ASP A 489 9.28 10.94 -15.06
CA ASP A 489 9.87 12.27 -15.25
C ASP A 489 11.34 12.19 -15.69
N TYR A 490 12.01 11.06 -15.43
CA TYR A 490 13.40 10.80 -15.80
C TYR A 490 13.70 9.29 -15.85
N ILE A 491 14.83 8.93 -16.44
CA ILE A 491 15.37 7.55 -16.42
C ILE A 491 16.53 7.46 -15.44
N ILE A 492 16.66 6.35 -14.71
CA ILE A 492 17.78 6.11 -13.79
C ILE A 492 18.70 5.05 -14.38
N ILE A 493 20.02 5.26 -14.29
CA ILE A 493 21.04 4.26 -14.61
C ILE A 493 22.01 4.08 -13.44
N ASP A 494 22.36 2.83 -13.14
CA ASP A 494 23.45 2.51 -12.24
C ASP A 494 24.77 2.41 -13.02
N GLN A 495 25.76 3.15 -12.56
CA GLN A 495 27.14 3.04 -13.00
C GLN A 495 27.95 2.41 -11.86
N GLU A 496 28.33 1.14 -12.02
CA GLU A 496 28.99 0.34 -10.96
C GLU A 496 30.40 0.84 -10.61
N VAL A 497 31.12 1.45 -11.54
CA VAL A 497 32.49 1.95 -11.31
C VAL A 497 32.63 3.40 -11.69
N GLU A 498 33.52 4.11 -11.04
CA GLU A 498 33.73 5.54 -11.27
C GLU A 498 34.34 5.80 -12.65
N ASP A 499 35.31 4.96 -13.04
CA ASP A 499 35.88 4.94 -14.38
C ASP A 499 35.58 3.61 -15.06
N ILE A 500 34.71 3.67 -16.07
CA ILE A 500 34.26 2.53 -16.87
C ILE A 500 35.43 1.81 -17.57
N ASN A 501 36.58 2.44 -17.74
CA ASN A 501 37.76 1.81 -18.33
C ASN A 501 38.33 0.68 -17.47
N PHE A 502 38.04 0.66 -16.17
CA PHE A 502 38.45 -0.40 -15.25
C PHE A 502 37.56 -1.66 -15.31
N LEU A 503 36.43 -1.60 -16.03
CA LEU A 503 35.61 -2.78 -16.27
C LEU A 503 36.30 -3.74 -17.24
N SER A 504 35.96 -5.03 -17.15
CA SER A 504 36.29 -5.99 -18.22
C SER A 504 35.54 -5.61 -19.49
N GLU A 505 36.04 -6.04 -20.65
CA GLU A 505 35.38 -5.75 -21.94
C GLU A 505 33.95 -6.29 -22.04
N ASP A 506 33.63 -7.39 -21.34
CA ASP A 506 32.25 -7.90 -21.24
C ASP A 506 31.38 -6.95 -20.41
N LYS A 507 31.87 -6.48 -19.26
CA LYS A 507 31.13 -5.56 -18.38
C LYS A 507 30.97 -4.17 -18.98
N LYS A 508 31.94 -3.70 -19.77
CA LYS A 508 31.80 -2.47 -20.57
C LYS A 508 30.66 -2.60 -21.56
N ARG A 509 30.60 -3.73 -22.29
CA ARG A 509 29.52 -4.00 -23.24
C ARG A 509 28.15 -4.04 -22.57
N GLU A 510 28.02 -4.73 -21.43
CA GLU A 510 26.78 -4.73 -20.64
C GLU A 510 26.35 -3.31 -20.22
N TYR A 511 27.29 -2.48 -19.77
CA TYR A 511 27.00 -1.09 -19.38
C TYR A 511 26.64 -0.21 -20.60
N GLU A 512 27.32 -0.36 -21.73
CA GLU A 512 27.00 0.34 -22.97
C GLU A 512 25.61 -0.04 -23.50
N GLU A 513 25.24 -1.32 -23.41
CA GLU A 513 23.90 -1.81 -23.71
C GLU A 513 22.85 -1.13 -22.83
N LEU A 514 23.07 -1.08 -21.50
CA LEU A 514 22.19 -0.37 -20.58
C LEU A 514 22.06 1.12 -20.95
N VAL A 515 23.16 1.81 -21.22
CA VAL A 515 23.15 3.23 -21.62
C VAL A 515 22.34 3.43 -22.90
N ASN A 516 22.50 2.56 -23.91
CA ASN A 516 21.76 2.64 -25.16
C ASN A 516 20.26 2.40 -24.93
N MET A 517 19.90 1.41 -24.11
CA MET A 517 18.51 1.15 -23.71
C MET A 517 17.90 2.33 -22.97
N SER A 518 18.65 2.96 -22.06
CA SER A 518 18.19 4.13 -21.30
C SER A 518 18.03 5.38 -22.17
N ILE A 519 18.92 5.62 -23.14
CA ILE A 519 18.74 6.68 -24.14
C ILE A 519 17.48 6.42 -24.95
N LYS A 520 17.27 5.18 -25.39
CA LYS A 520 16.05 4.80 -26.11
C LYS A 520 14.80 5.06 -25.26
N ALA A 521 14.77 4.60 -24.01
CA ALA A 521 13.68 4.87 -23.09
C ALA A 521 13.43 6.37 -22.89
N ALA A 522 14.48 7.15 -22.66
CA ALA A 522 14.38 8.60 -22.54
C ALA A 522 13.75 9.25 -23.79
N LYS A 523 14.13 8.81 -25.00
CA LYS A 523 13.53 9.27 -26.26
C LYS A 523 12.06 8.87 -26.37
N ASP A 524 11.74 7.61 -26.06
CA ASP A 524 10.38 7.06 -26.13
C ASP A 524 9.40 7.84 -25.23
N PHE A 525 9.87 8.32 -24.06
CA PHE A 525 9.10 9.17 -23.14
C PHE A 525 9.18 10.68 -23.45
N GLY A 526 9.73 11.09 -24.60
CA GLY A 526 9.74 12.48 -25.04
C GLY A 526 11.00 13.28 -24.66
N ASN A 527 12.17 12.64 -24.69
CA ASN A 527 13.47 13.20 -24.35
C ASN A 527 13.59 13.65 -22.88
N ILE A 528 13.07 12.84 -21.96
CA ILE A 528 13.24 13.06 -20.50
C ILE A 528 14.72 12.87 -20.09
N PRO A 529 15.19 13.51 -19.01
CA PRO A 529 16.58 13.42 -18.58
C PRO A 529 16.96 12.04 -18.04
N ILE A 530 18.27 11.77 -17.99
CA ILE A 530 18.85 10.56 -17.40
C ILE A 530 19.63 10.93 -16.13
N LEU A 531 19.31 10.30 -15.01
CA LEU A 531 20.05 10.37 -13.75
C LEU A 531 21.05 9.22 -13.66
N VAL A 532 22.33 9.56 -13.49
CA VAL A 532 23.43 8.60 -13.35
C VAL A 532 23.80 8.44 -11.88
N ILE A 533 23.61 7.24 -11.35
CA ILE A 533 24.01 6.87 -10.00
C ILE A 533 25.38 6.18 -10.08
N ASN A 534 26.44 6.92 -9.72
CA ASN A 534 27.80 6.38 -9.68
C ASN A 534 28.06 5.68 -8.34
N ARG A 535 27.87 4.36 -8.31
CA ARG A 535 27.87 3.57 -7.08
C ARG A 535 29.24 3.50 -6.41
N GLU A 536 30.33 3.46 -7.17
CA GLU A 536 31.68 3.46 -6.59
C GLU A 536 32.04 4.82 -5.96
N LYS A 537 31.70 5.92 -6.63
CA LYS A 537 31.87 7.28 -6.09
C LYS A 537 31.10 7.44 -4.78
N ILE A 538 29.85 6.98 -4.75
CA ILE A 538 29.02 6.98 -3.54
C ILE A 538 29.65 6.10 -2.46
N ALA A 539 30.03 4.86 -2.78
CA ALA A 539 30.61 3.94 -1.80
C ALA A 539 31.89 4.48 -1.14
N LYS A 540 32.78 5.13 -1.91
CA LYS A 540 33.96 5.82 -1.37
C LYS A 540 33.56 6.94 -0.40
N HIS A 541 32.60 7.77 -0.81
CA HIS A 541 32.11 8.86 0.05
C HIS A 541 31.49 8.33 1.35
N GLU A 542 30.69 7.27 1.26
CA GLU A 542 30.05 6.62 2.41
C GLU A 542 31.07 6.05 3.39
N MET A 543 32.15 5.43 2.90
CA MET A 543 33.26 4.99 3.76
C MET A 543 33.91 6.17 4.49
N ASP A 544 34.18 7.28 3.80
CA ASP A 544 34.75 8.48 4.41
C ASP A 544 33.80 9.10 5.47
N VAL A 545 32.49 9.09 5.22
CA VAL A 545 31.47 9.52 6.19
C VAL A 545 31.48 8.62 7.42
N ILE A 546 31.49 7.29 7.24
CA ILE A 546 31.53 6.32 8.33
C ILE A 546 32.79 6.53 9.19
N ARG A 547 33.96 6.67 8.56
CA ARG A 547 35.24 6.90 9.25
C ARG A 547 35.22 8.20 10.06
N ARG A 548 34.79 9.32 9.47
CA ARG A 548 34.65 10.59 10.20
C ARG A 548 33.70 10.49 11.39
N LYS A 549 32.60 9.76 11.26
CA LYS A 549 31.64 9.55 12.35
C LYS A 549 32.20 8.65 13.47
N LEU A 550 33.04 7.67 13.13
CA LEU A 550 33.75 6.86 14.12
C LEU A 550 34.76 7.71 14.90
N ASP A 551 35.51 8.58 14.23
CA ASP A 551 36.42 9.52 14.89
C ASP A 551 35.66 10.48 15.83
N GLU A 552 34.48 10.97 15.40
CA GLU A 552 33.60 11.79 16.24
C GLU A 552 33.05 11.01 17.44
N TYR A 553 32.67 9.74 17.24
CA TYR A 553 32.23 8.87 18.33
C TYR A 553 33.34 8.62 19.35
N TYR A 554 34.58 8.43 18.91
CA TYR A 554 35.74 8.24 19.80
C TYR A 554 35.94 9.41 20.78
N VAL A 555 35.51 10.61 20.39
CA VAL A 555 35.60 11.82 21.22
C VAL A 555 34.34 12.02 22.07
N THR A 556 33.16 11.76 21.50
CA THR A 556 31.87 12.13 22.12
C THR A 556 31.24 11.01 22.95
N TYR A 557 31.52 9.76 22.60
CA TYR A 557 30.84 8.56 23.09
C TYR A 557 29.31 8.59 22.93
N ASP A 558 28.78 9.39 22.00
CA ASP A 558 27.33 9.48 21.75
C ASP A 558 26.81 8.18 21.14
N PHE A 559 26.00 7.43 21.90
CA PHE A 559 25.41 6.18 21.43
C PHE A 559 24.45 6.37 20.25
N LEU A 560 23.81 7.54 20.10
CA LEU A 560 22.96 7.83 18.94
C LEU A 560 23.79 7.95 17.67
N LEU A 561 25.00 8.53 17.77
CA LEU A 561 25.95 8.55 16.67
C LEU A 561 26.39 7.13 16.31
N LEU A 562 26.68 6.28 17.29
CA LEU A 562 27.01 4.87 17.05
C LEU A 562 25.87 4.13 16.33
N LYS A 563 24.62 4.32 16.78
CA LYS A 563 23.44 3.76 16.09
C LYS A 563 23.36 4.19 14.63
N ARG A 564 23.63 5.47 14.33
CA ARG A 564 23.66 5.99 12.96
C ARG A 564 24.78 5.38 12.12
N ILE A 565 25.96 5.15 12.69
CA ILE A 565 27.08 4.49 12.01
C ILE A 565 26.69 3.07 11.59
N ILE A 566 26.15 2.27 12.52
CA ILE A 566 25.73 0.90 12.24
C ILE A 566 24.59 0.86 11.22
N THR A 567 23.59 1.73 11.37
CA THR A 567 22.46 1.84 10.42
C THR A 567 22.96 2.15 9.01
N ARG A 568 23.88 3.12 8.87
CA ARG A 568 24.44 3.52 7.57
C ARG A 568 25.29 2.43 6.93
N LEU A 569 26.03 1.66 7.73
CA LEU A 569 26.75 0.46 7.28
C LEU A 569 25.78 -0.59 6.70
N ASN A 570 24.68 -0.86 7.42
CA ASN A 570 23.68 -1.84 6.99
C ASN A 570 22.88 -1.37 5.78
N ASN A 571 22.54 -0.08 5.71
CA ASN A 571 21.93 0.54 4.54
C ASN A 571 22.77 0.27 3.29
N ASN A 572 24.08 0.53 3.35
CA ASN A 572 24.98 0.39 2.19
C ASN A 572 25.10 -1.08 1.75
N ARG A 573 25.17 -2.00 2.72
CA ARG A 573 25.16 -3.44 2.45
C ARG A 573 23.84 -3.90 1.81
N ASN A 574 22.71 -3.43 2.34
CA ASN A 574 21.38 -3.74 1.80
C ASN A 574 21.21 -3.21 0.37
N GLY A 575 21.57 -1.95 0.15
CA GLY A 575 21.50 -1.31 -1.17
C GLY A 575 22.38 -1.99 -2.23
N CYS A 576 23.41 -2.73 -1.83
CA CYS A 576 24.31 -3.47 -2.72
C CYS A 576 24.10 -4.99 -2.68
N ARG A 577 22.94 -5.46 -2.22
CA ARG A 577 22.67 -6.89 -2.02
C ARG A 577 22.55 -7.68 -3.32
N GLY A 578 21.95 -7.10 -4.36
CA GLY A 578 21.75 -7.77 -5.64
C GLY A 578 23.06 -8.29 -6.24
N VAL A 579 23.00 -9.45 -6.91
CA VAL A 579 24.17 -10.10 -7.56
C VAL A 579 24.88 -9.15 -8.53
N GLN A 580 24.12 -8.27 -9.20
CA GLN A 580 24.61 -7.23 -10.10
C GLN A 580 25.51 -6.20 -9.40
N HIS A 581 25.31 -5.95 -8.11
CA HIS A 581 26.06 -4.95 -7.32
C HIS A 581 27.14 -5.58 -6.41
N LYS A 582 27.39 -6.89 -6.57
CA LYS A 582 28.33 -7.65 -5.74
C LYS A 582 29.72 -7.03 -5.67
N TYR A 583 30.19 -6.43 -6.77
CA TYR A 583 31.48 -5.75 -6.82
C TYR A 583 31.61 -4.63 -5.77
N ILE A 584 30.62 -3.74 -5.70
CA ILE A 584 30.61 -2.64 -4.73
C ILE A 584 30.57 -3.20 -3.31
N ARG A 585 29.69 -4.18 -3.07
CA ARG A 585 29.53 -4.82 -1.76
C ARG A 585 30.85 -5.44 -1.27
N GLU A 586 31.51 -6.26 -2.09
CA GLU A 586 32.74 -6.95 -1.70
C GLU A 586 33.95 -6.03 -1.58
N LYS A 587 34.00 -4.94 -2.35
CA LYS A 587 35.13 -4.00 -2.33
C LYS A 587 35.03 -2.97 -1.20
N TYR A 588 33.83 -2.46 -0.92
CA TYR A 588 33.62 -1.32 0.00
C TYR A 588 32.89 -1.69 1.29
N PHE A 589 32.01 -2.69 1.26
CA PHE A 589 31.12 -3.04 2.38
C PHE A 589 31.15 -4.53 2.73
N SER A 590 32.33 -5.14 2.61
CA SER A 590 32.53 -6.58 2.84
C SER A 590 32.34 -6.97 4.30
N ASN A 591 32.14 -8.27 4.54
CA ASN A 591 32.09 -8.82 5.91
C ASN A 591 33.40 -8.53 6.67
N THR A 592 34.54 -8.55 5.98
CA THR A 592 35.84 -8.19 6.58
C THR A 592 35.89 -6.73 7.01
N TYR A 593 35.44 -5.80 6.15
CA TYR A 593 35.38 -4.38 6.51
C TYR A 593 34.41 -4.14 7.66
N TYR A 594 33.24 -4.80 7.64
CA TYR A 594 32.29 -4.76 8.74
C TYR A 594 32.95 -5.22 10.05
N GLN A 595 33.59 -6.40 10.07
CA GLN A 595 34.32 -6.90 11.24
C GLN A 595 35.39 -5.95 11.76
N GLN A 596 36.14 -5.29 10.86
CA GLN A 596 37.13 -4.29 11.24
C GLN A 596 36.48 -3.12 11.99
N ILE A 597 35.41 -2.54 11.43
CA ILE A 597 34.69 -1.44 12.08
C ILE A 597 34.13 -1.89 13.45
N PHE A 598 33.59 -3.10 13.55
CA PHE A 598 33.09 -3.62 14.83
C PHE A 598 34.20 -3.86 15.86
N SER A 599 35.36 -4.38 15.46
CA SER A 599 36.51 -4.54 16.35
C SER A 599 37.05 -3.20 16.82
N GLU A 600 37.05 -2.18 15.95
CA GLU A 600 37.40 -0.82 16.34
C GLU A 600 36.40 -0.25 17.36
N ILE A 601 35.09 -0.40 17.12
CA ILE A 601 34.04 0.00 18.05
C ILE A 601 34.21 -0.73 19.40
N ASP A 602 34.42 -2.05 19.39
CA ASP A 602 34.59 -2.86 20.60
C ASP A 602 35.81 -2.42 21.44
N GLY A 603 36.87 -1.96 20.77
CA GLY A 603 38.06 -1.42 21.43
C GLY A 603 37.88 -0.04 22.06
N ILE A 604 36.83 0.70 21.69
CA ILE A 604 36.60 2.08 22.15
C ILE A 604 35.25 2.30 22.86
N ILE A 605 34.34 1.34 22.82
CA ILE A 605 33.02 1.46 23.43
C ILE A 605 33.11 1.53 24.96
N LEU A 606 32.28 2.39 25.57
CA LEU A 606 32.12 2.41 27.02
C LEU A 606 31.39 1.15 27.49
N GLU A 607 31.78 0.62 28.65
CA GLU A 607 31.19 -0.61 29.19
C GLU A 607 29.66 -0.52 29.38
N GLU A 608 29.16 0.66 29.77
CA GLU A 608 27.73 0.97 29.91
C GLU A 608 26.96 0.99 28.58
N HIS A 609 27.64 1.06 27.43
CA HIS A 609 27.07 1.00 26.10
C HIS A 609 27.15 -0.39 25.45
N ARG A 610 27.96 -1.30 26.01
CA ARG A 610 28.22 -2.63 25.44
C ARG A 610 26.95 -3.44 25.22
N SER A 611 26.12 -3.58 26.25
CA SER A 611 24.84 -4.30 26.15
C SER A 611 23.87 -3.66 25.15
N LYS A 612 23.82 -2.33 25.05
CA LYS A 612 22.99 -1.63 24.06
C LYS A 612 23.48 -1.88 22.63
N LEU A 613 24.79 -1.94 22.42
CA LEU A 613 25.37 -2.27 21.12
C LEU A 613 25.03 -3.71 20.72
N GLU A 614 25.17 -4.67 21.64
CA GLU A 614 24.80 -6.07 21.41
C GLU A 614 23.33 -6.18 20.98
N GLU A 615 22.41 -5.54 21.71
CA GLU A 615 20.98 -5.49 21.36
C GLU A 615 20.72 -4.86 19.98
N LEU A 616 21.46 -3.78 19.64
CA LEU A 616 21.35 -3.13 18.35
C LEU A 616 21.79 -4.06 17.20
N ILE A 617 22.95 -4.71 17.36
CA ILE A 617 23.49 -5.65 16.37
C ILE A 617 22.50 -6.80 16.17
N ASP A 618 22.05 -7.43 17.27
CA ASP A 618 21.10 -8.53 17.22
C ASP A 618 19.79 -8.15 16.53
N SER A 619 19.29 -6.94 16.80
CA SER A 619 18.10 -6.39 16.15
C SER A 619 18.30 -6.24 14.64
N GLU A 620 19.42 -5.65 14.21
CA GLU A 620 19.73 -5.46 12.80
C GLU A 620 19.96 -6.79 12.06
N ILE A 621 20.62 -7.76 12.69
CA ILE A 621 20.77 -9.13 12.17
C ILE A 621 19.40 -9.77 11.92
N LYS A 622 18.53 -9.74 12.93
CA LYS A 622 17.18 -10.33 12.83
C LYS A 622 16.36 -9.68 11.73
N LYS A 623 16.54 -8.38 11.46
CA LYS A 623 15.88 -7.70 10.34
C LYS A 623 16.43 -8.16 9.00
N MET A 624 17.75 -8.25 8.84
CA MET A 624 18.40 -8.62 7.57
C MET A 624 18.20 -10.12 7.20
N ALA A 625 18.13 -11.00 8.20
CA ALA A 625 18.03 -12.45 8.01
C ALA A 625 16.68 -12.94 7.46
N ARG A 626 15.66 -12.08 7.37
CA ARG A 626 14.31 -12.44 6.90
C ARG A 626 14.13 -12.44 5.38
N CYS A 627 15.16 -12.11 4.61
CA CYS A 627 15.06 -12.01 3.16
C CYS A 627 15.49 -13.31 2.47
N VAL A 628 14.62 -13.80 1.59
CA VAL A 628 14.66 -15.14 0.97
C VAL A 628 15.53 -15.18 -0.29
N TYR A 629 15.96 -14.04 -0.82
CA TYR A 629 16.54 -13.93 -2.18
C TYR A 629 18.08 -13.89 -2.24
N ASP A 630 18.80 -13.83 -1.11
CA ASP A 630 20.27 -13.92 -1.09
C ASP A 630 20.80 -14.35 0.29
N ASP A 631 21.36 -15.56 0.38
CA ASP A 631 21.97 -16.11 1.60
C ASP A 631 23.35 -15.49 1.90
N THR A 632 23.97 -14.78 0.96
CA THR A 632 25.34 -14.23 1.13
C THR A 632 25.40 -13.00 2.05
N THR A 633 24.26 -12.44 2.44
CA THR A 633 24.15 -11.40 3.48
C THR A 633 23.83 -11.96 4.87
N LEU A 634 23.63 -13.28 5.02
CA LEU A 634 23.45 -13.94 6.33
C LEU A 634 24.76 -13.97 7.16
N ASP A 635 25.88 -13.56 6.56
CA ASP A 635 27.19 -13.44 7.19
C ASP A 635 27.35 -12.18 8.05
N LEU A 636 26.37 -11.85 8.90
CA LEU A 636 26.67 -10.99 10.04
C LEU A 636 27.41 -11.86 11.07
N PRO A 637 28.63 -11.49 11.48
CA PRO A 637 29.36 -12.29 12.45
C PRO A 637 28.55 -12.37 13.75
N HIS A 638 28.14 -13.59 14.12
CA HIS A 638 27.34 -13.88 15.32
C HIS A 638 28.10 -13.69 16.64
N GLU A 639 29.42 -13.50 16.59
CA GLU A 639 30.27 -13.45 17.77
C GLU A 639 31.11 -12.16 17.74
N LEU A 640 30.84 -11.25 18.68
CA LEU A 640 31.86 -10.32 19.17
C LEU A 640 32.95 -11.18 19.79
N LYS A 641 33.99 -11.53 19.03
CA LYS A 641 35.12 -12.27 19.58
C LYS A 641 35.74 -11.41 20.69
N GLN A 642 35.57 -11.85 21.93
CA GLN A 642 36.31 -11.35 23.08
C GLN A 642 37.81 -11.57 22.84
N ASN A 643 38.48 -10.60 22.22
CA ASN A 643 39.94 -10.58 22.19
C ASN A 643 40.42 -10.06 23.55
N GLY A 644 40.42 -10.95 24.54
CA GLY A 644 40.67 -10.58 25.93
C GLY A 644 41.17 -11.71 26.83
N SER A 645 41.92 -12.70 26.34
CA SER A 645 42.79 -13.54 27.21
C SER A 645 43.75 -14.46 26.42
N GLU A 646 44.76 -13.90 25.77
CA GLU A 646 45.99 -14.66 25.44
C GLU A 646 47.22 -13.87 25.90
N LEU A 647 47.34 -13.67 27.21
CA LEU A 647 48.57 -13.19 27.84
C LEU A 647 48.73 -13.84 29.24
N SER A 648 48.85 -15.16 29.29
CA SER A 648 49.47 -15.85 30.43
C SER A 648 50.00 -17.24 30.05
N ALA A 649 50.98 -17.26 29.15
CA ALA A 649 51.90 -18.39 29.06
C ALA A 649 53.31 -17.91 28.69
N LYS A 650 54.11 -17.62 29.73
CA LYS A 650 55.55 -17.93 29.89
C LYS A 650 56.26 -16.91 30.79
N LYS A 651 56.57 -17.33 32.02
CA LYS A 651 57.94 -17.39 32.55
C LYS A 651 57.93 -18.00 33.96
N ASP A 652 58.66 -19.10 34.07
CA ASP A 652 59.29 -19.77 35.23
C ASP A 652 58.55 -19.86 36.58
#